data_AF-A0A9X3S0K1-F1
#
_entry.id   AF-A0A9X3S0K1-F1
#
_cell.length_a   1.000
_cell.length_b   1.000
_cell.length_c   1.000
_cell.angle_alpha   90.00
_cell.angle_beta   90.00
_cell.angle_gamma   90.00
#
_symmetry.space_group_name_H-M   'P 1'
#
loop_
_entity.id
_entity.type
_entity.pdbx_description
1 polymer ?
#
loop_
_entity_poly.entity_id
_entity_poly.type
_entity_poly.pdbx_seq_one_letter_code
_entity_poly.pdbx_strand_id
1 'polypeptide(L)'
;MLSFSPARRVCAGMFAVAAMLAVPGPAHAAAPLKADITFGNSVVDSHLHGRVYLLLRPGTNQDPLSSVSATGSTLVYGKDISDVAPGQSVSVSGGGDGFEGVYGFPKASLDDLPSGTYTVRAFFNVYETAHRSDGSTVDMHFPCGDGGRPFSSPGNLRSAMQTVTIDRNQDTSLALTLAEKLTPAQAVPAGGTCQQGNPAESAHVKQVKIKSEVLSKFWGRDMYVAATVLLPWDYDDPANAGKRYPVVYSQGHYSTGVPFGFSETATTGLSGWWRDPANPKLIGVSFRTENPFYDDSYVVNSPNLGPYADAINDELIPKLDAMFRTIARPYARALTGGSTGGWITVANQIFRPDLFGSAWSGYPDSLDFNAHQTVDLYNAGSAYVEDNGDVIPSSHSYNTTTGVDTVTLTMPAENHFELAVGNRSRSQVGQWDIWNAAFGAQGANCYPLEPWNKVTGAIDHGAVDKWKAMDMSEVLTDHWATLGPVLRDKLHIWVGTQDTYYLNEGVKAFQDTVERLSGSTNYATFTYGPGQPHGYTPYASTQAMLTDIANYITAHTPPAGQPDPDLSAARGNRWADVSGHSCATRTPAHPAITGAAAVGSTLTANPGDWDSGMAFSYQWKRDGAAIDGATGSTYTTVTADVTHAITVAVTGAKLGYDTTTQTSDPLTVTPKTSSVSGSVGGSVPATLSLTLGAPASFGAFTPGLMKDYTATTSATVVSTAGDASLTVSDPGHLTNGTFSLPSALQVAFSKSAWAAPVSNDNVTITFNQHIDAGDALRTGAYSKTLTFTLATTTP
;
A
#
# COMPACT_ATOMS: atom_id res chain seq x y z
N MET A 1 -0.30 18.70 -39.69
CA MET A 1 0.84 18.56 -40.61
C MET A 1 1.60 19.88 -40.65
N LEU A 2 2.76 19.94 -39.99
CA LEU A 2 3.92 20.76 -40.32
C LEU A 2 5.04 20.25 -39.40
N SER A 3 6.03 19.63 -40.02
CA SER A 3 7.11 18.86 -39.41
C SER A 3 8.28 19.78 -39.06
N PHE A 4 8.76 19.74 -37.82
CA PHE A 4 10.07 20.31 -37.45
C PHE A 4 10.87 19.28 -36.66
N SER A 5 11.83 18.64 -37.35
CA SER A 5 12.92 17.90 -36.72
C SER A 5 14.00 18.88 -36.25
N PRO A 6 14.58 18.72 -35.04
CA PRO A 6 15.83 19.39 -34.71
C PRO A 6 17.02 18.55 -35.19
N ALA A 7 17.86 19.17 -36.02
CA ALA A 7 19.12 18.63 -36.48
C ALA A 7 20.13 18.55 -35.33
N ARG A 8 20.62 17.35 -35.01
CA ARG A 8 21.84 17.14 -34.23
C ARG A 8 23.05 17.50 -35.11
N ARG A 9 23.85 18.48 -34.68
CA ARG A 9 25.26 18.62 -35.07
C ARG A 9 26.09 18.75 -33.80
N VAL A 10 26.77 17.67 -33.43
CA VAL A 10 27.93 17.71 -32.53
C VAL A 10 29.13 17.34 -33.39
N CYS A 11 30.02 18.31 -33.62
CA CYS A 11 31.34 18.06 -34.20
C CYS A 11 32.21 17.34 -33.17
N ALA A 12 32.65 16.13 -33.49
CA ALA A 12 33.68 15.41 -32.74
C ALA A 12 35.06 15.98 -33.10
N GLY A 13 35.69 16.65 -32.14
CA GLY A 13 37.13 16.93 -32.16
C GLY A 13 37.86 15.92 -31.28
N MET A 14 38.55 14.95 -31.89
CA MET A 14 39.46 14.05 -31.19
C MET A 14 40.70 14.81 -30.72
N PHE A 15 40.83 15.00 -29.40
CA PHE A 15 42.13 15.21 -28.76
C PHE A 15 42.42 14.00 -27.87
N ALA A 16 43.40 13.20 -28.29
CA ALA A 16 43.96 12.14 -27.47
C ALA A 16 44.92 12.77 -26.45
N VAL A 17 44.46 12.92 -25.21
CA VAL A 17 45.32 13.15 -24.05
C VAL A 17 45.47 11.82 -23.33
N ALA A 18 46.69 11.30 -23.30
CA ALA A 18 47.04 10.12 -22.51
C ALA A 18 46.89 10.47 -21.01
N ALA A 19 45.76 10.08 -20.41
CA ALA A 19 45.58 10.13 -18.98
C ALA A 19 46.39 9.00 -18.34
N MET A 20 47.42 9.35 -17.54
CA MET A 20 47.98 8.42 -16.57
C MET A 20 46.85 7.96 -15.66
N LEU A 21 46.53 6.66 -15.70
CA LEU A 21 45.69 6.00 -14.71
C LEU A 21 46.41 6.05 -13.36
N ALA A 22 46.16 7.13 -12.60
CA ALA A 22 46.36 7.08 -11.16
C ALA A 22 45.32 6.11 -10.61
N VAL A 23 45.79 4.96 -10.13
CA VAL A 23 44.99 4.07 -9.28
C VAL A 23 44.47 4.95 -8.14
N PRO A 24 43.14 5.06 -7.92
CA PRO A 24 42.63 5.76 -6.75
C PRO A 24 43.21 5.05 -5.53
N GLY A 25 43.96 5.78 -4.70
CA GLY A 25 44.25 5.31 -3.36
C GLY A 25 42.92 5.01 -2.64
N PRO A 26 42.91 4.12 -1.64
CA PRO A 26 41.70 3.86 -0.88
C PRO A 26 41.15 5.19 -0.38
N ALA A 27 39.91 5.51 -0.75
CA ALA A 27 39.22 6.67 -0.21
C ALA A 27 39.24 6.54 1.32
N HIS A 28 39.91 7.46 2.00
CA HIS A 28 39.81 7.53 3.45
C HIS A 28 38.33 7.76 3.77
N ALA A 29 37.74 6.86 4.56
CA ALA A 29 36.41 7.10 5.09
C ALA A 29 36.44 8.42 5.85
N ALA A 30 35.48 9.30 5.58
CA ALA A 30 35.40 10.58 6.26
C ALA A 30 35.26 10.34 7.78
N ALA A 31 35.93 11.15 8.59
CA ALA A 31 35.95 10.96 10.04
C ALA A 31 34.52 11.04 10.64
N PRO A 32 34.19 10.36 11.75
CA PRO A 32 32.86 10.44 12.34
C PRO A 32 32.47 11.87 12.76
N LEU A 33 31.22 12.26 12.50
CA LEU A 33 30.59 13.46 13.05
C LEU A 33 29.48 13.08 14.03
N LYS A 34 29.50 13.68 15.22
CA LYS A 34 28.52 13.45 16.28
C LYS A 34 28.08 14.75 16.92
N ALA A 35 26.81 14.87 17.26
CA ALA A 35 26.28 15.90 18.14
C ALA A 35 25.66 15.28 19.39
N ASP A 36 26.14 15.67 20.56
CA ASP A 36 25.57 15.36 21.86
C ASP A 36 24.69 16.53 22.32
N ILE A 37 23.37 16.29 22.36
CA ILE A 37 22.34 17.27 22.69
C ILE A 37 21.85 16.99 24.10
N THR A 38 22.11 17.91 25.01
CA THR A 38 21.76 17.81 26.44
C THR A 38 20.47 18.55 26.73
N PHE A 39 19.55 17.89 27.45
CA PHE A 39 18.27 18.44 27.88
C PHE A 39 18.46 19.20 29.19
N GLY A 40 18.51 20.54 29.14
CA GLY A 40 18.88 21.35 30.29
C GLY A 40 17.85 21.28 31.44
N ASN A 41 18.33 21.06 32.67
CA ASN A 41 17.52 21.06 33.89
C ASN A 41 16.77 22.38 34.14
N SER A 42 17.13 23.47 33.46
CA SER A 42 16.45 24.77 33.57
C SER A 42 15.12 24.83 32.82
N VAL A 43 14.88 23.92 31.87
CA VAL A 43 13.70 23.94 30.99
C VAL A 43 12.97 22.60 30.89
N VAL A 44 13.57 21.54 31.42
CA VAL A 44 13.01 20.19 31.50
C VAL A 44 12.83 19.81 32.96
N ASP A 45 11.58 19.58 33.36
CA ASP A 45 11.14 19.29 34.73
C ASP A 45 10.57 17.86 34.90
N SER A 46 10.29 17.17 33.79
CA SER A 46 9.87 15.78 33.75
C SER A 46 10.52 15.04 32.59
N HIS A 47 10.27 13.72 32.52
CA HIS A 47 10.57 12.95 31.33
C HIS A 47 9.79 13.52 30.12
N LEU A 48 10.45 13.58 28.97
CA LEU A 48 9.88 14.04 27.70
C LEU A 48 10.02 12.97 26.63
N HIS A 49 9.15 13.02 25.63
CA HIS A 49 9.30 12.33 24.36
C HIS A 49 8.97 13.33 23.24
N GLY A 50 9.51 13.08 22.04
CA GLY A 50 9.52 14.10 21.01
C GLY A 50 10.45 13.79 19.87
N ARG A 51 10.83 14.82 19.12
CA ARG A 51 11.82 14.76 18.07
C ARG A 51 12.91 15.77 18.27
N VAL A 52 14.15 15.30 18.32
CA VAL A 52 15.34 16.14 18.38
C VAL A 52 15.81 16.45 16.97
N TYR A 53 16.24 17.69 16.76
CA TYR A 53 16.82 18.15 15.51
C TYR A 53 18.20 18.74 15.75
N LEU A 54 19.14 18.38 14.88
CA LEU A 54 20.34 19.16 14.64
C LEU A 54 20.14 19.96 13.36
N LEU A 55 20.25 21.28 13.46
CA LEU A 55 20.07 22.21 12.36
C LEU A 55 21.41 22.88 12.06
N LEU A 56 21.83 22.88 10.79
CA LEU A 56 23.10 23.48 10.37
C LEU A 56 22.89 24.43 9.18
N ARG A 57 23.58 25.56 9.19
CA ARG A 57 23.55 26.53 8.10
C ARG A 57 24.97 26.93 7.67
N PRO A 58 25.36 26.67 6.41
CA PRO A 58 26.73 26.88 5.96
C PRO A 58 27.04 28.37 5.76
N GLY A 59 28.20 28.83 6.24
CA GLY A 59 28.80 30.12 5.84
C GLY A 59 28.04 31.39 6.25
N THR A 60 27.15 31.33 7.24
CA THR A 60 26.34 32.48 7.71
C THR A 60 26.17 32.45 9.22
N ASN A 61 25.86 33.60 9.83
CA ASN A 61 25.49 33.73 11.25
C ASN A 61 23.96 33.82 11.48
N GLN A 62 23.17 33.71 10.42
CA GLN A 62 21.72 33.70 10.52
C GLN A 62 21.24 32.42 11.21
N ASP A 63 20.13 32.54 11.95
CA ASP A 63 19.50 31.43 12.66
C ASP A 63 19.15 30.29 11.69
N PRO A 64 19.59 29.04 11.95
CA PRO A 64 19.16 27.89 11.17
C PRO A 64 17.64 27.73 11.12
N LEU A 65 16.90 28.12 12.16
CA LEU A 65 15.43 28.01 12.15
C LEU A 65 14.77 28.90 11.07
N SER A 66 15.43 29.95 10.59
CA SER A 66 14.83 30.91 9.66
C SER A 66 14.74 30.41 8.20
N SER A 67 15.26 29.21 7.91
CA SER A 67 15.37 28.70 6.54
C SER A 67 15.20 27.18 6.50
N VAL A 68 14.33 26.64 7.35
CA VAL A 68 13.92 25.22 7.32
C VAL A 68 12.79 25.06 6.31
N SER A 69 13.14 24.57 5.11
CA SER A 69 12.20 24.20 4.04
C SER A 69 12.92 23.30 3.02
N ALA A 70 12.18 22.64 2.13
CA ALA A 70 12.76 21.83 1.05
C ALA A 70 13.65 22.65 0.08
N THR A 71 13.36 23.94 -0.09
CA THR A 71 14.15 24.92 -0.85
C THR A 71 15.10 25.75 0.01
N GLY A 72 15.14 25.46 1.31
CA GLY A 72 15.85 26.23 2.32
C GLY A 72 17.36 25.98 2.29
N SER A 73 18.09 26.84 2.99
CA SER A 73 19.55 26.72 3.15
C SER A 73 19.96 25.96 4.41
N THR A 74 19.00 25.51 5.22
CA THR A 74 19.24 24.79 6.46
C THR A 74 19.25 23.31 6.22
N LEU A 75 20.32 22.66 6.66
CA LEU A 75 20.42 21.21 6.70
C LEU A 75 19.75 20.73 7.99
N VAL A 76 18.86 19.76 7.86
CA VAL A 76 18.03 19.27 8.96
C VAL A 76 18.33 17.81 9.20
N TYR A 77 18.60 17.45 10.46
CA TYR A 77 18.81 16.08 10.88
C TYR A 77 17.92 15.77 12.07
N GLY A 78 16.86 15.00 11.84
CA GLY A 78 15.82 14.69 12.83
C GLY A 78 15.89 13.27 13.35
N LYS A 79 15.59 13.08 14.64
CA LYS A 79 15.48 11.77 15.29
C LYS A 79 14.41 11.79 16.39
N ASP A 80 13.52 10.81 16.38
CA ASP A 80 12.53 10.63 17.44
C ASP A 80 13.18 10.06 18.72
N ILE A 81 12.68 10.51 19.86
CA ILE A 81 13.13 10.12 21.19
C ILE A 81 11.89 9.75 22.01
N SER A 82 11.83 8.51 22.49
CA SER A 82 10.69 7.95 23.22
C SER A 82 10.71 8.24 24.72
N ASP A 83 11.86 8.55 25.28
CA ASP A 83 12.01 8.94 26.69
C ASP A 83 13.34 9.68 26.91
N VAL A 84 13.29 10.85 27.53
CA VAL A 84 14.47 11.61 27.94
C VAL A 84 14.26 12.30 29.28
N ALA A 85 15.15 12.03 30.23
CA ALA A 85 15.12 12.61 31.57
C ALA A 85 15.78 14.01 31.61
N PRO A 86 15.44 14.85 32.61
CA PRO A 86 16.16 16.10 32.86
C PRO A 86 17.69 15.86 32.97
N GLY A 87 18.48 16.64 32.24
CA GLY A 87 19.94 16.58 32.24
C GLY A 87 20.54 15.49 31.37
N GLN A 88 19.72 14.60 30.79
CA GLN A 88 20.20 13.54 29.89
C GLN A 88 20.70 14.13 28.56
N SER A 89 21.70 13.47 27.97
CA SER A 89 22.19 13.77 26.63
C SER A 89 21.76 12.69 25.63
N VAL A 90 21.41 13.11 24.42
CA VAL A 90 21.11 12.25 23.27
C VAL A 90 22.11 12.53 22.16
N SER A 91 22.61 11.47 21.54
CA SER A 91 23.52 11.56 20.41
C SER A 91 22.78 11.51 19.07
N VAL A 92 23.16 12.42 18.16
CA VAL A 92 22.79 12.44 16.74
C VAL A 92 24.07 12.25 15.93
N SER A 93 24.16 11.18 15.15
CA SER A 93 25.33 10.83 14.32
C SER A 93 24.90 9.93 13.16
N GLY A 94 25.68 9.95 12.08
CA GLY A 94 25.37 9.20 10.87
C GLY A 94 24.03 9.63 10.26
N GLY A 95 23.27 8.65 9.79
CA GLY A 95 22.00 8.84 9.12
C GLY A 95 21.94 8.02 7.84
N GLY A 96 20.77 7.96 7.23
CA GLY A 96 20.53 7.23 6.01
C GLY A 96 19.07 6.87 5.83
N ASP A 97 18.81 6.01 4.86
CA ASP A 97 17.46 5.68 4.41
C ASP A 97 16.78 4.57 5.27
N GLY A 98 17.36 4.28 6.44
CA GLY A 98 16.90 3.23 7.37
C GLY A 98 15.73 3.67 8.26
N PHE A 99 15.01 2.69 8.84
CA PHE A 99 13.70 2.85 9.50
C PHE A 99 13.69 3.55 10.87
N GLU A 100 14.75 3.41 11.66
CA GLU A 100 14.88 4.00 13.01
C GLU A 100 16.25 4.64 13.12
N GLY A 101 16.33 5.95 12.88
CA GLY A 101 17.62 6.62 12.78
C GLY A 101 17.52 8.12 12.63
N VAL A 102 18.66 8.72 12.30
CA VAL A 102 18.74 10.13 11.94
C VAL A 102 18.36 10.26 10.47
N TYR A 103 17.32 11.05 10.19
CA TYR A 103 16.95 11.41 8.81
C TYR A 103 17.49 12.79 8.49
N GLY A 104 18.33 12.85 7.47
CA GLY A 104 18.97 14.07 7.01
C GLY A 104 18.41 14.62 5.70
N PHE A 105 18.32 15.94 5.59
CA PHE A 105 18.01 16.63 4.33
C PHE A 105 18.87 17.90 4.18
N PRO A 106 19.37 18.25 2.98
CA PRO A 106 19.30 17.49 1.72
C PRO A 106 20.35 16.37 1.61
N LYS A 107 21.08 16.11 2.70
CA LYS A 107 22.06 15.04 2.81
C LYS A 107 21.54 13.99 3.78
N ALA A 108 21.37 12.76 3.33
CA ALA A 108 20.74 11.69 4.10
C ALA A 108 21.50 11.39 5.40
N SER A 109 22.84 11.47 5.38
CA SER A 109 23.70 11.28 6.56
C SER A 109 24.42 12.56 6.97
N LEU A 110 24.69 12.69 8.27
CA LEU A 110 25.64 13.68 8.81
C LEU A 110 27.06 13.47 8.27
N ASP A 111 27.41 12.23 7.92
CA ASP A 111 28.73 11.90 7.42
C ASP A 111 29.00 12.46 6.01
N ASP A 112 27.93 12.78 5.28
CA ASP A 112 27.96 13.36 3.93
C ASP A 112 28.16 14.88 3.93
N LEU A 113 28.25 15.50 5.11
CA LEU A 113 28.49 16.93 5.23
C LEU A 113 29.90 17.28 4.70
N PRO A 114 30.05 18.33 3.87
CA PRO A 114 31.37 18.78 3.44
C PRO A 114 32.09 19.52 4.58
N SER A 115 33.42 19.56 4.52
CA SER A 115 34.21 20.43 5.41
C SER A 115 33.79 21.89 5.22
N GLY A 116 33.70 22.65 6.29
CA GLY A 116 33.29 24.05 6.24
C GLY A 116 32.89 24.62 7.59
N THR A 117 32.56 25.91 7.60
CA THR A 117 32.03 26.60 8.79
C THR A 117 30.51 26.63 8.74
N TYR A 118 29.87 26.23 9.83
CA TYR A 118 28.44 26.15 9.99
C TYR A 118 28.00 26.91 11.22
N THR A 119 26.85 27.59 11.13
CA THR A 119 26.07 27.94 12.33
C THR A 119 25.13 26.79 12.64
N VAL A 120 25.23 26.27 13.86
CA VAL A 120 24.51 25.08 14.32
C VAL A 120 23.62 25.40 15.52
N ARG A 121 22.52 24.67 15.62
CA ARG A 121 21.57 24.73 16.75
C ARG A 121 20.92 23.37 16.94
N ALA A 122 20.64 23.02 18.19
CA ALA A 122 19.70 21.96 18.54
C ALA A 122 18.29 22.52 18.76
N PHE A 123 17.29 21.77 18.31
CA PHE A 123 15.88 22.03 18.57
C PHE A 123 15.21 20.73 19.06
N PHE A 124 14.18 20.83 19.89
CA PHE A 124 13.38 19.69 20.30
C PHE A 124 11.90 20.02 20.22
N ASN A 125 11.22 19.27 19.35
CA ASN A 125 9.77 19.29 19.23
C ASN A 125 9.18 18.29 20.23
N VAL A 126 8.48 18.80 21.24
CA VAL A 126 7.87 18.02 22.31
C VAL A 126 6.59 17.39 21.79
N TYR A 127 6.43 16.09 22.04
CA TYR A 127 5.20 15.37 21.77
C TYR A 127 4.37 15.19 23.04
N GLU A 128 3.07 15.11 22.83
CA GLU A 128 2.09 14.67 23.82
C GLU A 128 1.45 13.38 23.34
N THR A 129 1.26 12.42 24.25
CA THR A 129 0.51 11.20 23.98
C THR A 129 -0.99 11.50 23.99
N ALA A 130 -1.68 11.15 22.91
CA ALA A 130 -3.12 11.28 22.78
C ALA A 130 -3.79 9.91 22.65
N HIS A 131 -4.87 9.72 23.40
CA HIS A 131 -5.71 8.53 23.36
C HIS A 131 -6.98 8.86 22.59
N ARG A 132 -7.08 8.37 21.36
CA ARG A 132 -8.21 8.70 20.49
C ARG A 132 -9.45 7.86 20.82
N SER A 133 -10.61 8.36 20.42
CA SER A 133 -11.91 7.70 20.65
C SER A 133 -12.08 6.34 19.97
N ASP A 134 -11.23 6.05 18.98
CA ASP A 134 -11.14 4.76 18.29
C ASP A 134 -10.32 3.71 19.06
N GLY A 135 -9.74 4.07 20.21
CA GLY A 135 -8.88 3.23 21.04
C GLY A 135 -7.39 3.30 20.69
N SER A 136 -7.02 4.03 19.64
CA SER A 136 -5.63 4.23 19.23
C SER A 136 -4.89 5.20 20.16
N THR A 137 -3.57 5.05 20.22
CA THR A 137 -2.68 5.94 20.96
C THR A 137 -1.56 6.41 20.05
N VAL A 138 -1.37 7.72 19.98
CA VAL A 138 -0.33 8.35 19.14
C VAL A 138 0.39 9.44 19.92
N ASP A 139 1.66 9.63 19.61
CA ASP A 139 2.45 10.75 20.12
C ASP A 139 2.49 11.84 19.05
N MET A 140 2.08 13.06 19.38
CA MET A 140 2.01 14.14 18.41
C MET A 140 2.39 15.46 19.06
N HIS A 141 2.96 16.38 18.28
CA HIS A 141 3.03 17.76 18.71
C HIS A 141 1.66 18.42 18.48
N PHE A 142 1.02 18.91 19.55
CA PHE A 142 -0.28 19.57 19.43
C PHE A 142 -0.13 21.09 19.30
N PRO A 143 -0.98 21.73 18.47
CA PRO A 143 -0.92 23.15 18.26
C PRO A 143 -1.31 23.94 19.52
N CYS A 144 -0.72 25.11 19.63
CA CYS A 144 -0.83 26.01 20.78
C CYS A 144 -1.55 27.32 20.38
N GLY A 145 -2.48 27.25 19.43
CA GLY A 145 -3.09 28.45 18.84
C GLY A 145 -2.10 29.25 17.99
N ASP A 146 -1.14 28.56 17.39
CA ASP A 146 0.04 29.10 16.72
C ASP A 146 0.18 28.58 15.28
N GLY A 147 -0.80 27.81 14.80
CA GLY A 147 -0.75 27.14 13.50
C GLY A 147 -0.03 25.79 13.52
N GLY A 148 0.28 25.20 14.67
CA GLY A 148 0.86 23.85 14.72
C GLY A 148 2.26 23.75 14.09
N ARG A 149 2.99 24.87 14.00
CA ARG A 149 4.32 24.92 13.39
C ARG A 149 5.39 24.57 14.44
N PRO A 150 6.05 23.39 14.34
CA PRO A 150 6.86 22.88 15.44
C PRO A 150 8.04 23.79 15.80
N PHE A 151 8.67 24.41 14.82
CA PHE A 151 9.87 25.25 15.01
C PHE A 151 9.60 26.60 15.70
N SER A 152 8.33 26.99 15.84
CA SER A 152 7.91 28.21 16.56
C SER A 152 6.94 27.93 17.72
N SER A 153 6.50 26.68 17.87
CA SER A 153 5.44 26.36 18.80
C SER A 153 5.89 26.46 20.26
N PRO A 154 5.11 27.11 21.12
CA PRO A 154 5.38 27.18 22.55
C PRO A 154 5.51 25.80 23.20
N GLY A 155 6.36 25.71 24.22
CA GLY A 155 6.67 24.45 24.90
C GLY A 155 7.87 23.71 24.32
N ASN A 156 8.17 23.92 23.04
CA ASN A 156 9.35 23.34 22.39
C ASN A 156 10.65 24.00 22.86
N LEU A 157 11.77 23.28 22.69
CA LEU A 157 13.05 23.65 23.27
C LEU A 157 14.07 24.01 22.19
N ARG A 158 14.96 24.96 22.49
CA ARG A 158 16.10 25.27 21.62
C ARG A 158 17.38 25.52 22.39
N SER A 159 18.51 25.33 21.71
CA SER A 159 19.83 25.72 22.21
C SER A 159 20.19 27.14 21.79
N ALA A 160 21.25 27.68 22.41
CA ALA A 160 22.00 28.77 21.80
C ALA A 160 22.58 28.33 20.44
N MET A 161 22.80 29.29 19.54
CA MET A 161 23.53 29.03 18.30
C MET A 161 25.03 28.90 18.59
N GLN A 162 25.70 28.02 17.85
CA GLN A 162 27.16 27.90 17.86
C GLN A 162 27.69 28.01 16.44
N THR A 163 28.86 28.62 16.26
CA THR A 163 29.59 28.57 14.99
C THR A 163 30.68 27.51 15.12
N VAL A 164 30.69 26.53 14.21
CA VAL A 164 31.60 25.38 14.26
C VAL A 164 32.22 25.17 12.89
N THR A 165 33.51 24.83 12.88
CA THR A 165 34.21 24.37 11.68
C THR A 165 34.28 22.85 11.70
N ILE A 166 33.72 22.21 10.68
CA ILE A 166 33.79 20.76 10.46
C ILE A 166 34.95 20.49 9.49
N ASP A 167 35.90 19.64 9.90
CA ASP A 167 36.95 19.09 9.04
C ASP A 167 36.72 17.58 8.87
N ARG A 168 36.43 17.12 7.66
CA ARG A 168 36.14 15.71 7.38
C ARG A 168 37.36 14.77 7.50
N ASN A 169 38.54 15.31 7.79
CA ASN A 169 39.73 14.53 8.15
C ASN A 169 39.89 14.33 9.67
N GLN A 170 39.00 14.89 10.49
CA GLN A 170 39.09 14.84 11.95
C GLN A 170 37.73 14.53 12.57
N ASP A 171 37.75 13.72 13.62
CA ASP A 171 36.57 13.46 14.42
C ASP A 171 36.02 14.78 14.97
N THR A 172 34.75 15.05 14.73
CA THR A 172 34.10 16.27 15.20
C THR A 172 32.97 15.90 16.15
N SER A 173 33.00 16.46 17.37
CA SER A 173 31.95 16.30 18.36
C SER A 173 31.36 17.67 18.73
N LEU A 174 30.04 17.81 18.60
CA LEU A 174 29.29 19.02 18.95
C LEU A 174 28.61 18.81 20.29
N ALA A 175 28.76 19.74 21.23
CA ALA A 175 28.04 19.73 22.50
C ALA A 175 27.03 20.88 22.53
N LEU A 176 25.74 20.54 22.50
CA LEU A 176 24.63 21.50 22.48
C LEU A 176 23.76 21.28 23.71
N THR A 177 23.22 22.36 24.30
CA THR A 177 22.31 22.28 25.44
C THR A 177 21.01 23.00 25.10
N LEU A 178 19.90 22.27 25.19
CA LEU A 178 18.55 22.82 25.11
C LEU A 178 18.29 23.56 26.44
N ALA A 179 18.27 24.89 26.39
CA ALA A 179 18.23 25.74 27.59
C ALA A 179 17.15 26.82 27.53
N GLU A 180 16.41 26.92 26.42
CA GLU A 180 15.32 27.86 26.23
C GLU A 180 14.06 27.10 25.84
N LYS A 181 12.94 27.42 26.50
CA LYS A 181 11.59 26.92 26.21
C LYS A 181 10.79 28.02 25.54
N LEU A 182 10.21 27.74 24.38
CA LEU A 182 9.42 28.70 23.62
C LEU A 182 8.13 29.06 24.37
N THR A 183 7.71 30.33 24.29
CA THR A 183 6.53 30.85 24.98
C THR A 183 5.45 31.30 24.00
N PRO A 184 4.15 31.26 24.38
CA PRO A 184 3.06 31.72 23.53
C PRO A 184 3.22 33.16 23.07
N ALA A 185 3.02 33.38 21.77
CA ALA A 185 3.00 34.73 21.20
C ALA A 185 1.72 35.49 21.57
N GLN A 186 0.60 34.77 21.71
CA GLN A 186 -0.69 35.33 22.09
C GLN A 186 -0.90 35.22 23.60
N ALA A 187 -1.65 36.18 24.16
CA ALA A 187 -2.03 36.14 25.57
C ALA A 187 -2.90 34.90 25.82
N VAL A 188 -2.50 34.11 26.81
CA VAL A 188 -3.25 32.93 27.26
C VAL A 188 -4.17 33.34 28.42
N PRO A 189 -5.46 32.95 28.41
CA PRO A 189 -6.34 33.19 29.55
C PRO A 189 -5.76 32.65 30.85
N ALA A 190 -5.98 33.36 31.97
CA ALA A 190 -5.49 32.92 33.28
C ALA A 190 -6.03 31.53 33.64
N GLY A 191 -5.12 30.59 33.93
CA GLY A 191 -5.47 29.19 34.22
C GLY A 191 -5.83 28.35 32.97
N GLY A 192 -5.74 28.93 31.77
CA GLY A 192 -5.98 28.26 30.50
C GLY A 192 -4.75 27.56 29.92
N THR A 193 -4.97 26.79 28.86
CA THR A 193 -3.89 26.19 28.05
C THR A 193 -3.50 27.13 26.93
N CYS A 194 -2.29 26.95 26.42
CA CYS A 194 -1.78 27.85 25.40
C CYS A 194 -2.59 27.81 24.08
N GLN A 195 -3.24 26.69 23.77
CA GLN A 195 -4.19 26.56 22.65
C GLN A 195 -5.37 27.55 22.73
N GLN A 196 -5.71 28.06 23.92
CA GLN A 196 -6.75 29.07 24.12
C GLN A 196 -6.29 30.49 23.83
N GLY A 197 -4.99 30.70 23.53
CA GLY A 197 -4.46 32.00 23.12
C GLY A 197 -5.22 32.56 21.92
N ASN A 198 -5.52 33.85 21.94
CA ASN A 198 -6.34 34.50 20.93
C ASN A 198 -5.77 35.90 20.62
N PRO A 199 -5.73 36.34 19.34
CA PRO A 199 -5.35 37.71 19.00
C PRO A 199 -6.30 38.73 19.62
N ALA A 200 -5.83 39.97 19.72
CA ALA A 200 -6.66 41.08 20.16
C ALA A 200 -7.79 41.37 19.16
N GLU A 201 -8.97 41.71 19.68
CA GLU A 201 -10.11 42.18 18.89
C GLU A 201 -10.00 43.69 18.60
N SER A 202 -10.75 44.14 17.60
CA SER A 202 -10.96 45.56 17.29
C SER A 202 -12.46 45.88 17.20
N ALA A 203 -12.81 47.07 16.72
CA ALA A 203 -14.21 47.46 16.53
C ALA A 203 -14.91 46.49 15.55
N HIS A 204 -14.29 46.21 14.41
CA HIS A 204 -14.88 45.41 13.33
C HIS A 204 -14.29 44.01 13.18
N VAL A 205 -13.19 43.69 13.88
CA VAL A 205 -12.57 42.37 13.87
C VAL A 205 -12.81 41.67 15.20
N LYS A 206 -13.53 40.55 15.15
CA LYS A 206 -13.86 39.71 16.32
C LYS A 206 -13.14 38.37 16.23
N GLN A 207 -12.80 37.81 17.38
CA GLN A 207 -11.97 36.62 17.51
C GLN A 207 -12.73 35.57 18.30
N VAL A 208 -13.42 34.67 17.60
CA VAL A 208 -14.22 33.62 18.24
C VAL A 208 -13.41 32.35 18.36
N LYS A 209 -13.36 31.75 19.55
CA LYS A 209 -12.74 30.44 19.79
C LYS A 209 -13.67 29.62 20.68
N ILE A 210 -13.90 28.37 20.29
CA ILE A 210 -14.72 27.43 21.06
C ILE A 210 -13.91 26.16 21.34
N LYS A 211 -14.19 25.53 22.48
CA LYS A 211 -13.86 24.11 22.65
C LYS A 211 -14.81 23.32 21.75
N SER A 212 -14.27 22.48 20.89
CA SER A 212 -15.07 21.58 20.06
C SER A 212 -15.35 20.30 20.84
N GLU A 213 -16.62 19.93 21.00
CA GLU A 213 -16.98 18.73 21.75
C GLU A 213 -16.63 17.47 20.95
N VAL A 214 -16.91 17.47 19.65
CA VAL A 214 -16.59 16.33 18.77
C VAL A 214 -15.08 16.09 18.63
N LEU A 215 -14.27 17.14 18.48
CA LEU A 215 -12.81 16.98 18.42
C LEU A 215 -12.23 16.62 19.78
N SER A 216 -12.75 17.20 20.86
CA SER A 216 -12.23 16.89 22.20
C SER A 216 -12.49 15.43 22.56
N LYS A 217 -13.68 14.93 22.22
CA LYS A 217 -14.01 13.52 22.35
C LYS A 217 -13.10 12.64 21.49
N PHE A 218 -12.86 13.01 20.23
CA PHE A 218 -12.01 12.24 19.34
C PHE A 218 -10.57 12.14 19.84
N TRP A 219 -9.96 13.23 20.30
CA TRP A 219 -8.56 13.27 20.73
C TRP A 219 -8.34 12.88 22.20
N GLY A 220 -9.40 12.68 22.98
CA GLY A 220 -9.32 12.37 24.41
C GLY A 220 -8.77 13.52 25.27
N ARG A 221 -8.77 14.74 24.74
CA ARG A 221 -8.29 15.97 25.39
C ARG A 221 -9.08 17.17 24.88
N ASP A 222 -9.03 18.29 25.59
CA ASP A 222 -9.65 19.52 25.11
C ASP A 222 -9.02 19.98 23.79
N MET A 223 -9.86 20.19 22.77
CA MET A 223 -9.48 20.67 21.44
C MET A 223 -10.31 21.90 21.09
N TYR A 224 -9.68 22.86 20.39
CA TYR A 224 -10.29 24.15 20.08
C TYR A 224 -10.27 24.42 18.58
N VAL A 225 -11.35 25.02 18.09
CA VAL A 225 -11.43 25.62 16.76
C VAL A 225 -11.82 27.08 16.89
N ALA A 226 -11.46 27.89 15.90
CA ALA A 226 -11.66 29.31 16.00
C ALA A 226 -11.94 29.98 14.65
N ALA A 227 -12.42 31.23 14.71
CA ALA A 227 -12.67 32.07 13.56
C ALA A 227 -12.27 33.52 13.83
N THR A 228 -11.70 34.17 12.82
CA THR A 228 -11.60 35.63 12.76
C THR A 228 -12.78 36.15 11.94
N VAL A 229 -13.57 37.06 12.52
CA VAL A 229 -14.79 37.61 11.91
C VAL A 229 -14.61 39.09 11.62
N LEU A 230 -14.78 39.48 10.37
CA LEU A 230 -14.80 40.85 9.90
C LEU A 230 -16.25 41.31 9.70
N LEU A 231 -16.68 42.29 10.50
CA LEU A 231 -18.01 42.87 10.44
C LEU A 231 -18.11 43.96 9.35
N PRO A 232 -19.30 44.20 8.78
CA PRO A 232 -19.57 45.39 7.97
C PRO A 232 -19.19 46.67 8.72
N TRP A 233 -18.67 47.67 8.01
CA TRP A 233 -18.22 48.92 8.63
C TRP A 233 -19.33 49.64 9.43
N ASP A 234 -20.58 49.54 8.96
CA ASP A 234 -21.77 50.14 9.56
C ASP A 234 -22.57 49.15 10.44
N TYR A 235 -21.94 48.06 10.89
CA TYR A 235 -22.62 47.02 11.66
C TYR A 235 -23.22 47.57 12.97
N ASP A 236 -22.52 48.39 13.73
CA ASP A 236 -23.02 48.91 15.00
C ASP A 236 -23.90 50.18 14.87
N ASP A 237 -24.21 50.62 13.64
CA ASP A 237 -25.16 51.72 13.43
C ASP A 237 -26.58 51.30 13.91
N PRO A 238 -27.22 52.04 14.83
CA PRO A 238 -28.57 51.74 15.29
C PRO A 238 -29.61 51.63 14.16
N ALA A 239 -29.43 52.35 13.04
CA ALA A 239 -30.30 52.24 11.86
C ALA A 239 -30.25 50.85 11.20
N ASN A 240 -29.20 50.07 11.48
CA ASN A 240 -28.96 48.73 10.94
C ASN A 240 -29.23 47.60 11.94
N ALA A 241 -29.76 47.89 13.14
CA ALA A 241 -29.92 46.90 14.21
C ALA A 241 -30.76 45.66 13.82
N GLY A 242 -31.70 45.80 12.87
CA GLY A 242 -32.51 44.70 12.34
C GLY A 242 -31.96 44.02 11.08
N LYS A 243 -30.85 44.52 10.50
CA LYS A 243 -30.28 43.96 9.27
C LYS A 243 -29.45 42.72 9.55
N ARG A 244 -29.55 41.75 8.63
CA ARG A 244 -28.71 40.55 8.57
C ARG A 244 -27.88 40.58 7.29
N TYR A 245 -26.68 40.01 7.35
CA TYR A 245 -25.69 40.11 6.29
C TYR A 245 -25.31 38.73 5.72
N PRO A 246 -25.07 38.62 4.40
CA PRO A 246 -24.43 37.44 3.83
C PRO A 246 -23.03 37.24 4.38
N VAL A 247 -22.54 36.00 4.33
CA VAL A 247 -21.23 35.61 4.88
C VAL A 247 -20.34 35.08 3.76
N VAL A 248 -19.11 35.56 3.70
CA VAL A 248 -18.06 35.03 2.82
C VAL A 248 -16.99 34.39 3.70
N TYR A 249 -16.86 33.06 3.58
CA TYR A 249 -15.88 32.25 4.29
C TYR A 249 -14.61 32.13 3.46
N SER A 250 -13.55 32.81 3.91
CA SER A 250 -12.20 32.76 3.36
C SER A 250 -11.47 31.53 3.94
N GLN A 251 -11.24 30.54 3.09
CA GLN A 251 -10.55 29.29 3.41
C GLN A 251 -9.06 29.38 3.07
N GLY A 252 -8.23 28.65 3.80
CA GLY A 252 -6.78 28.56 3.58
C GLY A 252 -6.02 28.09 4.81
N HIS A 253 -4.70 28.19 4.75
CA HIS A 253 -3.80 27.90 5.88
C HIS A 253 -4.13 28.75 7.11
N TYR A 254 -3.67 28.25 8.27
CA TYR A 254 -3.77 28.99 9.53
C TYR A 254 -3.34 30.45 9.39
N SER A 255 -4.19 31.36 9.88
CA SER A 255 -3.85 32.77 9.97
C SER A 255 -4.54 33.41 11.16
N THR A 256 -3.80 34.26 11.88
CA THR A 256 -4.37 35.23 12.82
C THR A 256 -4.76 36.53 12.12
N GLY A 257 -4.50 36.64 10.81
CA GLY A 257 -4.83 37.80 9.99
C GLY A 257 -6.34 37.98 9.81
N VAL A 258 -6.72 39.21 9.52
CA VAL A 258 -8.10 39.57 9.21
C VAL A 258 -8.48 39.06 7.82
N PRO A 259 -9.70 38.51 7.62
CA PRO A 259 -10.18 38.10 6.30
C PRO A 259 -9.90 39.15 5.23
N PHE A 260 -9.44 38.68 4.07
CA PHE A 260 -9.16 39.48 2.88
C PHE A 260 -8.06 40.56 3.03
N GLY A 261 -7.38 40.62 4.19
CA GLY A 261 -6.34 41.63 4.45
C GLY A 261 -6.89 42.99 4.89
N PHE A 262 -8.10 43.04 5.46
CA PHE A 262 -8.65 44.27 6.01
C PHE A 262 -7.76 44.86 7.12
N SER A 263 -7.73 46.18 7.18
CA SER A 263 -7.07 46.95 8.23
C SER A 263 -7.97 48.04 8.77
N GLU A 264 -8.01 48.14 10.09
CA GLU A 264 -8.74 49.18 10.83
C GLU A 264 -8.21 50.59 10.57
N THR A 265 -6.97 50.74 10.09
CA THR A 265 -6.34 52.04 9.88
C THR A 265 -6.21 52.41 8.40
N ALA A 266 -6.21 51.43 7.50
CA ALA A 266 -6.13 51.69 6.07
C ALA A 266 -7.45 52.25 5.52
N THR A 267 -7.36 53.26 4.66
CA THR A 267 -8.50 53.95 4.04
C THR A 267 -8.62 53.73 2.53
N THR A 268 -7.67 53.01 1.93
CA THR A 268 -7.64 52.67 0.50
C THR A 268 -7.69 51.14 0.32
N GLY A 269 -7.69 50.68 -0.94
CA GLY A 269 -7.74 49.24 -1.25
C GLY A 269 -9.01 48.60 -0.70
N LEU A 270 -8.89 47.39 -0.15
CA LEU A 270 -10.02 46.66 0.42
C LEU A 270 -10.65 47.43 1.58
N SER A 271 -9.84 47.98 2.50
CA SER A 271 -10.34 48.66 3.69
C SER A 271 -11.15 49.92 3.34
N GLY A 272 -10.72 50.66 2.31
CA GLY A 272 -11.50 51.77 1.76
C GLY A 272 -12.83 51.32 1.15
N TRP A 273 -12.80 50.26 0.34
CA TRP A 273 -13.99 49.67 -0.26
C TRP A 273 -14.98 49.15 0.79
N TRP A 274 -14.50 48.50 1.85
CA TRP A 274 -15.33 47.96 2.93
C TRP A 274 -16.06 49.03 3.74
N ARG A 275 -15.47 50.24 3.84
CA ARG A 275 -16.02 51.41 4.55
C ARG A 275 -17.07 52.17 3.75
N ASP A 276 -16.98 52.13 2.42
CA ASP A 276 -17.84 52.90 1.55
C ASP A 276 -19.30 52.43 1.68
N PRO A 277 -20.26 53.30 2.03
CA PRO A 277 -21.66 52.92 2.16
C PRO A 277 -22.29 52.41 0.85
N ALA A 278 -21.74 52.75 -0.32
CA ALA A 278 -22.25 52.30 -1.61
C ALA A 278 -21.91 50.83 -1.94
N ASN A 279 -20.89 50.26 -1.29
CA ASN A 279 -20.46 48.89 -1.55
C ASN A 279 -21.29 47.84 -0.78
N PRO A 280 -21.38 46.60 -1.29
CA PRO A 280 -22.06 45.50 -0.61
C PRO A 280 -21.59 45.31 0.84
N LYS A 281 -22.52 44.97 1.72
CA LYS A 281 -22.26 44.72 3.14
C LYS A 281 -22.25 43.23 3.40
N LEU A 282 -21.09 42.72 3.82
CA LEU A 282 -20.79 41.31 4.00
C LEU A 282 -20.17 41.10 5.38
N ILE A 283 -20.32 39.89 5.93
CA ILE A 283 -19.46 39.41 7.01
C ILE A 283 -18.36 38.54 6.40
N GLY A 284 -17.11 38.87 6.67
CA GLY A 284 -15.97 38.03 6.30
C GLY A 284 -15.61 37.08 7.43
N VAL A 285 -15.33 35.82 7.14
CA VAL A 285 -14.90 34.84 8.16
C VAL A 285 -13.69 34.08 7.64
N SER A 286 -12.64 33.94 8.44
CA SER A 286 -11.57 32.97 8.21
C SER A 286 -11.50 32.00 9.38
N PHE A 287 -11.32 30.71 9.09
CA PHE A 287 -11.20 29.70 10.12
C PHE A 287 -9.75 29.52 10.57
N ARG A 288 -9.59 29.09 11.81
CA ARG A 288 -8.34 28.60 12.39
C ARG A 288 -8.59 27.16 12.82
N THR A 289 -8.01 26.26 12.06
CA THR A 289 -8.26 24.81 12.15
C THR A 289 -6.95 24.04 12.23
N GLU A 290 -5.94 24.64 12.85
CA GLU A 290 -4.67 24.00 13.10
C GLU A 290 -4.86 22.69 13.85
N ASN A 291 -4.02 21.71 13.56
CA ASN A 291 -4.14 20.36 14.09
C ASN A 291 -2.76 19.73 14.32
N PRO A 292 -2.68 18.54 14.94
CA PRO A 292 -1.40 17.93 15.24
C PRO A 292 -0.61 17.44 14.01
N PHE A 293 -1.20 17.37 12.82
CA PHE A 293 -0.50 16.98 11.60
C PHE A 293 -0.08 18.18 10.75
N TYR A 294 -0.76 19.33 10.85
CA TYR A 294 -0.51 20.49 9.98
C TYR A 294 -1.17 21.80 10.47
N ASP A 295 -0.89 22.90 9.75
CA ASP A 295 -1.44 24.22 10.07
C ASP A 295 -2.93 24.39 9.68
N ASP A 296 -3.49 23.51 8.85
CA ASP A 296 -4.93 23.46 8.60
C ASP A 296 -5.44 22.02 8.48
N SER A 297 -6.76 21.86 8.65
CA SER A 297 -7.43 20.56 8.75
C SER A 297 -8.13 20.13 7.46
N TYR A 298 -7.98 20.92 6.39
CA TYR A 298 -8.79 20.82 5.18
C TYR A 298 -10.31 20.99 5.43
N VAL A 299 -10.73 21.32 6.66
CA VAL A 299 -12.12 21.42 7.08
C VAL A 299 -12.92 20.20 6.65
N VAL A 300 -12.30 19.01 6.78
CA VAL A 300 -12.88 17.71 6.48
C VAL A 300 -12.84 16.81 7.71
N ASN A 301 -13.75 15.86 7.77
CA ASN A 301 -13.65 14.75 8.70
C ASN A 301 -12.71 13.69 8.09
N SER A 302 -11.66 13.30 8.82
CA SER A 302 -10.76 12.22 8.39
C SER A 302 -10.43 11.27 9.54
N PRO A 303 -10.07 10.00 9.24
CA PRO A 303 -9.66 9.03 10.27
C PRO A 303 -8.51 9.50 11.16
N ASN A 304 -7.58 10.30 10.61
CA ASN A 304 -6.38 10.72 11.32
C ASN A 304 -6.58 12.03 12.09
N LEU A 305 -7.28 13.00 11.48
CA LEU A 305 -7.50 14.34 12.04
C LEU A 305 -8.66 14.36 13.03
N GLY A 306 -9.66 13.49 12.81
CA GLY A 306 -10.92 13.48 13.52
C GLY A 306 -12.00 14.34 12.85
N PRO A 307 -13.09 14.63 13.58
CA PRO A 307 -14.29 15.27 13.02
C PRO A 307 -14.17 16.80 12.85
N TYR A 308 -13.18 17.29 12.08
CA TYR A 308 -12.97 18.73 11.87
C TYR A 308 -14.07 19.40 11.05
N ALA A 309 -14.63 18.75 10.02
CA ALA A 309 -15.78 19.30 9.30
C ALA A 309 -16.99 19.46 10.21
N ASP A 310 -17.26 18.50 11.10
CA ASP A 310 -18.39 18.60 12.03
C ASP A 310 -18.14 19.70 13.08
N ALA A 311 -16.92 19.81 13.60
CA ALA A 311 -16.54 20.89 14.52
C ALA A 311 -16.73 22.29 13.91
N ILE A 312 -16.36 22.47 12.63
CA ILE A 312 -16.50 23.77 11.96
C ILE A 312 -17.95 24.01 11.53
N ASN A 313 -18.53 23.06 10.80
CA ASN A 313 -19.81 23.27 10.14
C ASN A 313 -21.01 23.14 11.09
N ASP A 314 -20.92 22.28 12.12
CA ASP A 314 -22.04 21.96 13.00
C ASP A 314 -21.88 22.51 14.44
N GLU A 315 -20.67 22.91 14.87
CA GLU A 315 -20.46 23.59 16.16
C GLU A 315 -20.11 25.07 15.99
N LEU A 316 -19.06 25.40 15.21
CA LEU A 316 -18.55 26.77 15.11
C LEU A 316 -19.47 27.69 14.29
N ILE A 317 -19.87 27.30 13.08
CA ILE A 317 -20.75 28.14 12.23
C ILE A 317 -22.07 28.49 12.95
N PRO A 318 -22.81 27.55 13.57
CA PRO A 318 -24.00 27.89 14.34
C PRO A 318 -23.72 28.83 15.51
N LYS A 319 -22.54 28.72 16.16
CA LYS A 319 -22.12 29.66 17.19
C LYS A 319 -21.92 31.07 16.61
N LEU A 320 -21.33 31.19 15.42
CA LEU A 320 -21.20 32.46 14.72
C LEU A 320 -22.56 33.06 14.36
N ASP A 321 -23.51 32.25 13.86
CA ASP A 321 -24.87 32.73 13.54
C ASP A 321 -25.63 33.23 14.78
N ALA A 322 -25.35 32.65 15.95
CA ALA A 322 -25.94 33.09 17.22
C ALA A 322 -25.30 34.39 17.75
N MET A 323 -24.02 34.63 17.44
CA MET A 323 -23.27 35.79 17.92
C MET A 323 -23.40 37.00 17.00
N PHE A 324 -23.54 36.77 15.69
CA PHE A 324 -23.53 37.81 14.67
C PHE A 324 -24.82 37.80 13.86
N ARG A 325 -25.19 38.96 13.30
CA ARG A 325 -26.38 39.10 12.45
C ARG A 325 -26.13 38.54 11.06
N THR A 326 -25.80 37.26 10.95
CA THR A 326 -25.68 36.54 9.68
C THR A 326 -27.07 36.22 9.10
N ILE A 327 -27.13 36.03 7.78
CA ILE A 327 -28.22 35.30 7.13
C ILE A 327 -27.84 33.81 7.17
N ALA A 328 -28.39 33.08 8.14
CA ALA A 328 -28.09 31.66 8.36
C ALA A 328 -28.84 30.75 7.36
N ARG A 329 -28.63 30.98 6.07
CA ARG A 329 -29.26 30.24 4.96
C ARG A 329 -28.25 29.99 3.84
N PRO A 330 -28.29 28.84 3.13
CA PRO A 330 -27.23 28.45 2.20
C PRO A 330 -26.98 29.46 1.08
N TYR A 331 -28.04 30.02 0.48
CA TYR A 331 -27.91 31.00 -0.61
C TYR A 331 -27.11 32.26 -0.23
N ALA A 332 -26.99 32.57 1.06
CA ALA A 332 -26.29 33.74 1.58
C ALA A 332 -24.89 33.41 2.15
N ARG A 333 -24.38 32.22 1.88
CA ARG A 333 -23.08 31.74 2.32
C ARG A 333 -22.21 31.38 1.12
N ALA A 334 -21.13 32.11 0.94
CA ALA A 334 -20.15 31.85 -0.11
C ALA A 334 -18.83 31.38 0.48
N LEU A 335 -18.18 30.44 -0.19
CA LEU A 335 -16.83 29.97 0.10
C LEU A 335 -15.86 30.61 -0.89
N THR A 336 -14.68 30.99 -0.43
CA THR A 336 -13.57 31.39 -1.30
C THR A 336 -12.22 31.03 -0.71
N GLY A 337 -11.26 30.69 -1.55
CA GLY A 337 -9.91 30.32 -1.11
C GLY A 337 -9.00 30.00 -2.29
N GLY A 338 -7.70 29.96 -2.03
CA GLY A 338 -6.65 29.60 -2.99
C GLY A 338 -5.85 28.38 -2.53
N SER A 339 -5.25 27.61 -3.44
CA SER A 339 -4.42 26.42 -3.10
C SER A 339 -5.19 25.43 -2.22
N THR A 340 -4.67 25.09 -1.04
CA THR A 340 -5.39 24.31 -0.02
C THR A 340 -6.77 24.89 0.27
N GLY A 341 -6.89 26.21 0.43
CA GLY A 341 -8.18 26.89 0.59
C GLY A 341 -9.11 26.76 -0.62
N GLY A 342 -8.56 26.64 -1.82
CA GLY A 342 -9.32 26.37 -3.04
C GLY A 342 -9.92 24.97 -3.03
N TRP A 343 -9.12 23.96 -2.67
CA TRP A 343 -9.61 22.59 -2.50
C TRP A 343 -10.71 22.53 -1.43
N ILE A 344 -10.47 23.15 -0.26
CA ILE A 344 -11.47 23.23 0.83
C ILE A 344 -12.77 23.87 0.34
N THR A 345 -12.67 24.92 -0.48
CA THR A 345 -13.80 25.65 -1.05
C THR A 345 -14.66 24.75 -1.96
N VAL A 346 -14.03 23.96 -2.83
CA VAL A 346 -14.74 23.01 -3.69
C VAL A 346 -15.32 21.86 -2.87
N ALA A 347 -14.50 21.25 -2.01
CA ALA A 347 -14.89 20.10 -1.19
C ALA A 347 -16.05 20.43 -0.24
N ASN A 348 -16.02 21.56 0.47
CA ASN A 348 -17.13 21.94 1.35
C ASN A 348 -18.40 22.30 0.58
N GLN A 349 -18.33 22.81 -0.66
CA GLN A 349 -19.51 23.01 -1.47
C GLN A 349 -20.13 21.68 -1.94
N ILE A 350 -19.29 20.69 -2.24
CA ILE A 350 -19.70 19.33 -2.63
C ILE A 350 -20.25 18.56 -1.43
N PHE A 351 -19.57 18.60 -0.28
CA PHE A 351 -19.97 17.87 0.92
C PHE A 351 -21.08 18.55 1.70
N ARG A 352 -21.19 19.88 1.68
CA ARG A 352 -22.19 20.66 2.42
C ARG A 352 -23.00 21.61 1.51
N PRO A 353 -23.67 21.09 0.45
CA PRO A 353 -24.55 21.92 -0.38
C PRO A 353 -25.78 22.41 0.39
N ASP A 354 -26.08 21.77 1.53
CA ASP A 354 -27.09 22.17 2.52
C ASP A 354 -26.66 23.38 3.37
N LEU A 355 -25.38 23.76 3.35
CA LEU A 355 -24.81 24.83 4.17
C LEU A 355 -24.27 25.99 3.34
N PHE A 356 -23.71 25.71 2.16
CA PHE A 356 -23.07 26.70 1.29
C PHE A 356 -23.76 26.84 -0.07
N GLY A 357 -23.87 28.08 -0.53
CA GLY A 357 -24.61 28.45 -1.74
C GLY A 357 -23.73 28.68 -2.97
N SER A 358 -22.44 28.96 -2.80
CA SER A 358 -21.48 29.07 -3.91
C SER A 358 -20.03 28.90 -3.45
N ALA A 359 -19.17 28.48 -4.39
CA ALA A 359 -17.75 28.24 -4.21
C ALA A 359 -16.94 29.00 -5.26
N TRP A 360 -16.00 29.83 -4.79
CA TRP A 360 -15.15 30.70 -5.60
C TRP A 360 -13.68 30.36 -5.35
N SER A 361 -13.20 29.37 -6.08
CA SER A 361 -11.95 28.64 -5.82
C SER A 361 -10.84 29.01 -6.81
N GLY A 362 -9.70 29.45 -6.28
CA GLY A 362 -8.49 29.67 -7.07
C GLY A 362 -7.46 28.56 -6.91
N TYR A 363 -6.88 28.14 -8.04
CA TYR A 363 -5.73 27.24 -8.16
C TYR A 363 -5.73 26.17 -7.07
N PRO A 364 -6.83 25.40 -6.95
CA PRO A 364 -7.02 24.49 -5.83
C PRO A 364 -5.96 23.39 -5.86
N ASP A 365 -5.62 22.86 -4.68
CA ASP A 365 -4.92 21.56 -4.62
C ASP A 365 -5.72 20.50 -5.41
N SER A 366 -5.09 19.39 -5.78
CA SER A 366 -5.64 18.46 -6.78
C SER A 366 -7.07 18.03 -6.48
N LEU A 367 -7.98 18.39 -7.38
CA LEU A 367 -9.38 17.98 -7.34
C LEU A 367 -9.61 16.56 -7.91
N ASP A 368 -8.62 16.03 -8.62
CA ASP A 368 -8.61 14.72 -9.24
C ASP A 368 -7.23 14.07 -9.02
N PHE A 369 -7.20 12.84 -8.50
CA PHE A 369 -5.97 12.16 -8.11
C PHE A 369 -5.34 11.31 -9.22
N ASN A 370 -5.93 11.29 -10.43
CA ASN A 370 -5.19 10.92 -11.65
C ASN A 370 -4.12 11.98 -11.98
N ALA A 371 -4.22 13.18 -11.40
CA ALA A 371 -3.23 14.25 -11.48
C ALA A 371 -3.06 14.91 -10.10
N HIS A 372 -2.51 14.13 -9.15
CA HIS A 372 -2.14 14.63 -7.82
C HIS A 372 -0.78 15.33 -7.89
N GLN A 373 -0.81 16.65 -8.11
CA GLN A 373 0.23 17.37 -8.84
C GLN A 373 0.56 16.66 -10.17
N THR A 374 1.77 16.12 -10.30
CA THR A 374 2.25 15.39 -11.48
C THR A 374 2.11 13.87 -11.35
N VAL A 375 1.66 13.36 -10.21
CA VAL A 375 1.58 11.92 -9.96
C VAL A 375 0.18 11.40 -10.28
N ASP A 376 0.11 10.40 -11.18
CA ASP A 376 -1.09 9.57 -11.36
C ASP A 376 -1.11 8.50 -10.26
N LEU A 377 -1.84 8.78 -9.17
CA LEU A 377 -1.87 7.89 -8.01
C LEU A 377 -2.53 6.54 -8.31
N TYR A 378 -3.43 6.49 -9.30
CA TYR A 378 -4.21 5.29 -9.57
C TYR A 378 -3.47 4.30 -10.46
N ASN A 379 -2.63 4.78 -11.38
CA ASN A 379 -2.00 3.91 -12.39
C ASN A 379 -0.47 3.82 -12.31
N ALA A 380 0.22 4.81 -11.74
CA ALA A 380 1.68 4.80 -11.71
C ALA A 380 2.24 3.80 -10.69
N GLY A 381 3.36 3.15 -11.00
CA GLY A 381 4.06 2.28 -10.05
C GLY A 381 4.94 3.02 -9.04
N SER A 382 5.26 4.29 -9.31
CA SER A 382 6.14 5.12 -8.49
C SER A 382 5.70 6.58 -8.51
N ALA A 383 5.75 7.23 -7.35
CA ALA A 383 5.57 8.66 -7.18
C ALA A 383 6.85 9.45 -7.46
N TYR A 384 8.01 8.80 -7.64
CA TYR A 384 9.30 9.49 -7.80
C TYR A 384 9.87 9.42 -9.21
N VAL A 385 9.53 8.39 -9.96
CA VAL A 385 10.08 8.16 -11.29
C VAL A 385 8.99 7.72 -12.25
N GLU A 386 9.01 8.31 -13.43
CA GLU A 386 8.20 7.90 -14.57
C GLU A 386 8.67 6.54 -15.12
N ASP A 387 7.84 5.89 -15.94
CA ASP A 387 8.19 4.62 -16.61
C ASP A 387 9.44 4.73 -17.50
N ASN A 388 9.75 5.93 -17.99
CA ASN A 388 10.93 6.22 -18.80
C ASN A 388 12.20 6.46 -17.97
N GLY A 389 12.09 6.46 -16.63
CA GLY A 389 13.17 6.69 -15.67
C GLY A 389 13.42 8.15 -15.28
N ASP A 390 12.65 9.10 -15.82
CA ASP A 390 12.75 10.51 -15.44
C ASP A 390 12.22 10.75 -14.02
N VAL A 391 12.89 11.64 -13.27
CA VAL A 391 12.45 12.00 -11.92
C VAL A 391 11.25 12.93 -12.01
N ILE A 392 10.19 12.60 -11.26
CA ILE A 392 8.95 13.35 -11.26
C ILE A 392 9.16 14.70 -10.53
N PRO A 393 8.89 15.85 -11.20
CA PRO A 393 8.94 17.16 -10.58
C PRO A 393 7.71 17.40 -9.71
N SER A 394 7.86 18.12 -8.61
CA SER A 394 6.73 18.55 -7.76
C SER A 394 6.47 20.05 -7.82
N SER A 395 7.48 20.84 -8.21
CA SER A 395 7.28 22.24 -8.52
C SER A 395 8.22 22.76 -9.59
N HIS A 396 7.81 23.84 -10.26
CA HIS A 396 8.59 24.51 -11.29
C HIS A 396 8.40 26.03 -11.31
N SER A 397 9.31 26.71 -12.00
CA SER A 397 9.23 28.14 -12.28
C SER A 397 9.22 28.37 -13.78
N TYR A 398 8.10 28.87 -14.29
CA TYR A 398 7.94 29.20 -15.71
C TYR A 398 8.18 30.69 -15.98
N ASN A 399 9.09 31.00 -16.90
CA ASN A 399 9.34 32.36 -17.35
C ASN A 399 8.54 32.66 -18.63
N THR A 400 7.42 33.38 -18.48
CA THR A 400 6.51 33.72 -19.59
C THR A 400 7.16 34.57 -20.69
N THR A 401 8.24 35.31 -20.38
CA THR A 401 8.93 36.16 -21.35
C THR A 401 9.85 35.36 -22.26
N THR A 402 10.51 34.33 -21.71
CA THR A 402 11.51 33.52 -22.43
C THR A 402 10.99 32.15 -22.87
N GLY A 403 9.87 31.70 -22.30
CA GLY A 403 9.35 30.35 -22.46
C GLY A 403 10.16 29.27 -21.72
N VAL A 404 11.14 29.66 -20.90
CA VAL A 404 11.97 28.72 -20.13
C VAL A 404 11.19 28.18 -18.95
N ASP A 405 11.18 26.86 -18.83
CA ASP A 405 10.65 26.12 -17.70
C ASP A 405 11.81 25.53 -16.87
N THR A 406 11.77 25.69 -15.56
CA THR A 406 12.82 25.23 -14.64
C THR A 406 12.19 24.52 -13.45
N VAL A 407 12.45 23.21 -13.32
CA VAL A 407 12.10 22.43 -12.14
C VAL A 407 12.80 23.01 -10.91
N THR A 408 12.03 23.28 -9.86
CA THR A 408 12.51 23.86 -8.60
C THR A 408 12.56 22.82 -7.48
N LEU A 409 11.64 21.85 -7.48
CA LEU A 409 11.62 20.70 -6.57
C LEU A 409 11.19 19.43 -7.29
N THR A 410 11.59 18.30 -6.73
CA THR A 410 11.18 16.97 -7.18
C THR A 410 10.42 16.26 -6.07
N MET A 411 9.56 15.33 -6.47
CA MET A 411 8.83 14.45 -5.55
C MET A 411 9.72 13.81 -4.47
N PRO A 412 10.86 13.17 -4.81
CA PRO A 412 11.76 12.63 -3.79
C PRO A 412 12.32 13.70 -2.85
N ALA A 413 12.67 14.90 -3.34
CA ALA A 413 13.26 15.95 -2.52
C ALA A 413 12.29 16.44 -1.44
N GLU A 414 11.02 16.68 -1.78
CA GLU A 414 10.04 17.13 -0.79
C GLU A 414 9.69 16.06 0.23
N ASN A 415 9.48 14.81 -0.22
CA ASN A 415 9.17 13.71 0.68
C ASN A 415 10.35 13.38 1.62
N HIS A 416 11.59 13.44 1.13
CA HIS A 416 12.79 13.28 1.99
C HIS A 416 12.97 14.45 2.96
N PHE A 417 12.64 15.68 2.55
CA PHE A 417 12.59 16.81 3.47
C PHE A 417 11.57 16.55 4.58
N GLU A 418 10.34 16.14 4.23
CA GLU A 418 9.29 15.82 5.20
C GLU A 418 9.69 14.70 6.15
N LEU A 419 10.35 13.63 5.65
CA LEU A 419 10.93 12.59 6.50
C LEU A 419 11.98 13.10 7.48
N ALA A 420 12.80 14.08 7.10
CA ALA A 420 13.81 14.69 7.97
C ALA A 420 13.18 15.53 9.10
N VAL A 421 12.06 16.20 8.82
CA VAL A 421 11.34 17.02 9.81
C VAL A 421 10.32 16.24 10.64
N GLY A 422 9.76 15.12 10.13
CA GLY A 422 8.84 14.24 10.85
C GLY A 422 8.70 12.87 10.19
N ASN A 423 8.63 11.79 10.96
CA ASN A 423 8.31 10.45 10.44
C ASN A 423 6.81 10.18 10.58
N ARG A 424 6.32 9.00 10.16
CA ARG A 424 4.91 8.58 10.37
C ARG A 424 3.88 9.61 9.88
N SER A 425 4.20 10.31 8.78
CA SER A 425 3.38 11.38 8.20
C SER A 425 2.99 12.51 9.17
N ARG A 426 3.91 12.96 10.04
CA ARG A 426 3.70 14.09 10.97
C ARG A 426 4.78 15.18 10.87
N SER A 427 5.15 15.55 9.65
CA SER A 427 6.11 16.63 9.36
C SER A 427 5.70 17.99 9.93
N GLN A 428 4.39 18.30 9.89
CA GLN A 428 3.77 19.59 10.26
C GLN A 428 4.20 20.81 9.44
N VAL A 429 5.09 20.64 8.46
CA VAL A 429 5.68 21.78 7.72
C VAL A 429 5.64 21.61 6.20
N GLY A 430 5.41 20.40 5.68
CA GLY A 430 5.24 20.16 4.25
C GLY A 430 3.83 19.69 3.92
N GLN A 431 3.51 19.67 2.62
CA GLN A 431 2.15 19.47 2.14
C GLN A 431 1.77 17.99 1.99
N TRP A 432 2.73 17.07 1.79
CA TRP A 432 2.39 15.66 1.52
C TRP A 432 1.88 14.94 2.77
N ASP A 433 2.47 15.21 3.93
CA ASP A 433 2.08 14.56 5.18
C ASP A 433 0.64 14.88 5.58
N ILE A 434 0.19 16.12 5.34
CA ILE A 434 -1.20 16.50 5.61
C ILE A 434 -2.17 15.85 4.63
N TRP A 435 -1.82 15.69 3.35
CA TRP A 435 -2.66 14.92 2.43
C TRP A 435 -2.81 13.48 2.88
N ASN A 436 -1.75 12.85 3.39
CA ASN A 436 -1.86 11.51 4.00
C ASN A 436 -2.84 11.49 5.17
N ALA A 437 -2.80 12.51 6.04
CA ALA A 437 -3.70 12.60 7.19
C ALA A 437 -5.15 12.96 6.81
N ALA A 438 -5.34 13.86 5.86
CA ALA A 438 -6.65 14.37 5.45
C ALA A 438 -7.39 13.41 4.51
N PHE A 439 -6.69 12.79 3.57
CA PHE A 439 -7.30 12.00 2.50
C PHE A 439 -7.28 10.50 2.76
N GLY A 440 -6.29 10.02 3.51
CA GLY A 440 -6.09 8.60 3.73
C GLY A 440 -6.85 8.00 4.90
N ALA A 441 -6.52 6.74 5.18
CA ALA A 441 -6.97 5.99 6.35
C ALA A 441 -5.88 5.97 7.45
N GLN A 442 -6.18 5.36 8.60
CA GLN A 442 -5.16 4.98 9.57
C GLN A 442 -4.46 3.68 9.15
N GLY A 443 -3.13 3.64 9.24
CA GLY A 443 -2.35 2.42 9.10
C GLY A 443 -2.37 1.56 10.37
N ALA A 444 -1.73 0.39 10.32
CA ALA A 444 -1.58 -0.51 11.46
C ALA A 444 -0.79 0.08 12.65
N ASN A 445 0.02 1.13 12.41
CA ASN A 445 0.70 1.88 13.46
C ASN A 445 -0.16 3.02 14.07
N CYS A 446 -1.43 3.15 13.65
CA CYS A 446 -2.37 4.20 14.06
C CYS A 446 -2.05 5.64 13.57
N TYR A 447 -1.05 5.79 12.70
CA TYR A 447 -0.73 7.03 11.99
C TYR A 447 -1.28 6.97 10.55
N PRO A 448 -1.22 8.05 9.77
CA PRO A 448 -1.71 8.03 8.39
C PRO A 448 -1.09 6.91 7.56
N LEU A 449 -1.93 6.18 6.83
CA LEU A 449 -1.51 5.17 5.87
C LEU A 449 -0.96 5.88 4.62
N GLU A 450 0.34 5.78 4.41
CA GLU A 450 1.03 6.42 3.30
C GLU A 450 0.67 5.76 1.95
N PRO A 451 0.25 6.54 0.94
CA PRO A 451 -0.06 6.05 -0.42
C PRO A 451 1.17 5.60 -1.22
N TRP A 452 2.37 5.94 -0.78
CA TRP A 452 3.64 5.43 -1.32
C TRP A 452 4.70 5.37 -0.23
N ASN A 453 5.75 4.61 -0.48
CA ASN A 453 6.92 4.58 0.38
C ASN A 453 7.73 5.88 0.22
N LYS A 454 7.84 6.71 1.26
CA LYS A 454 8.56 7.99 1.19
C LYS A 454 10.08 7.92 0.99
N VAL A 455 10.68 6.74 1.10
CA VAL A 455 12.10 6.56 0.76
C VAL A 455 12.26 6.22 -0.71
N THR A 456 11.44 5.29 -1.24
CA THR A 456 11.63 4.72 -2.58
C THR A 456 10.71 5.28 -3.65
N GLY A 457 9.60 5.90 -3.27
CA GLY A 457 8.54 6.37 -4.16
C GLY A 457 7.57 5.27 -4.60
N ALA A 458 7.76 4.00 -4.23
CA ALA A 458 6.89 2.91 -4.68
C ALA A 458 5.44 3.11 -4.20
N ILE A 459 4.50 3.17 -5.14
CA ILE A 459 3.08 3.41 -4.87
C ILE A 459 2.41 2.16 -4.29
N ASP A 460 1.56 2.39 -3.30
CA ASP A 460 0.68 1.42 -2.67
C ASP A 460 -0.76 1.70 -3.10
N HIS A 461 -1.21 1.04 -4.16
CA HIS A 461 -2.57 1.25 -4.69
C HIS A 461 -3.68 0.88 -3.69
N GLY A 462 -3.41 -0.04 -2.75
CA GLY A 462 -4.37 -0.37 -1.69
C GLY A 462 -4.57 0.79 -0.71
N ALA A 463 -3.51 1.56 -0.45
CA ALA A 463 -3.57 2.80 0.31
C ALA A 463 -4.18 3.94 -0.50
N VAL A 464 -3.82 4.10 -1.78
CA VAL A 464 -4.43 5.08 -2.70
C VAL A 464 -5.93 4.88 -2.83
N ASP A 465 -6.42 3.64 -2.88
CA ASP A 465 -7.86 3.36 -2.94
C ASP A 465 -8.63 3.97 -1.76
N LYS A 466 -7.98 4.19 -0.60
CA LYS A 466 -8.61 4.85 0.55
C LYS A 466 -8.78 6.36 0.35
N TRP A 467 -8.04 6.96 -0.57
CA TRP A 467 -8.08 8.39 -0.86
C TRP A 467 -9.27 8.81 -1.75
N LYS A 468 -9.89 7.86 -2.46
CA LYS A 468 -11.02 8.13 -3.39
C LYS A 468 -12.17 8.91 -2.76
N ALA A 469 -12.41 8.75 -1.45
CA ALA A 469 -13.44 9.49 -0.73
C ALA A 469 -13.18 11.01 -0.65
N MET A 470 -11.96 11.45 -0.96
CA MET A 470 -11.53 12.85 -1.02
C MET A 470 -11.12 13.29 -2.42
N ASP A 471 -11.24 12.42 -3.44
CA ASP A 471 -11.10 12.83 -4.83
C ASP A 471 -12.44 13.42 -5.30
N MET A 472 -12.46 14.70 -5.70
CA MET A 472 -13.72 15.37 -6.03
C MET A 472 -14.33 14.85 -7.35
N SER A 473 -13.52 14.33 -8.27
CA SER A 473 -14.00 13.65 -9.48
C SER A 473 -14.69 12.32 -9.15
N GLU A 474 -14.09 11.52 -8.25
CA GLU A 474 -14.66 10.25 -7.81
C GLU A 474 -15.95 10.47 -7.01
N VAL A 475 -15.93 11.40 -6.04
CA VAL A 475 -17.11 11.75 -5.24
C VAL A 475 -18.28 12.20 -6.13
N LEU A 476 -18.03 13.04 -7.14
CA LEU A 476 -19.08 13.45 -8.07
C LEU A 476 -19.56 12.29 -8.93
N THR A 477 -18.67 11.42 -9.39
CA THR A 477 -19.02 10.26 -10.22
C THR A 477 -19.93 9.30 -9.44
N ASP A 478 -19.60 9.00 -8.19
CA ASP A 478 -20.34 8.06 -7.35
C ASP A 478 -21.70 8.61 -6.86
N HIS A 479 -21.81 9.93 -6.68
CA HIS A 479 -22.97 10.57 -6.07
C HIS A 479 -23.73 11.53 -6.99
N TRP A 480 -23.47 11.49 -8.30
CA TRP A 480 -24.02 12.44 -9.28
C TRP A 480 -25.54 12.59 -9.23
N ALA A 481 -26.26 11.50 -9.03
CA ALA A 481 -27.73 11.52 -8.98
C ALA A 481 -28.28 12.45 -7.87
N THR A 482 -27.52 12.62 -6.79
CA THR A 482 -27.88 13.49 -5.65
C THR A 482 -27.21 14.86 -5.73
N LEU A 483 -25.95 14.93 -6.18
CA LEU A 483 -25.15 16.16 -6.20
C LEU A 483 -25.36 17.00 -7.46
N GLY A 484 -25.51 16.36 -8.63
CA GLY A 484 -25.67 17.02 -9.93
C GLY A 484 -26.83 18.03 -9.99
N PRO A 485 -28.02 17.74 -9.44
CA PRO A 485 -29.11 18.71 -9.42
C PRO A 485 -28.84 19.94 -8.54
N VAL A 486 -28.00 19.83 -7.50
CA VAL A 486 -27.86 20.85 -6.45
C VAL A 486 -26.58 21.69 -6.55
N LEU A 487 -25.63 21.27 -7.40
CA LEU A 487 -24.34 21.95 -7.60
C LEU A 487 -24.27 22.81 -8.86
N ARG A 488 -25.27 22.74 -9.73
CA ARG A 488 -25.33 23.55 -10.95
C ARG A 488 -25.15 25.04 -10.64
N ASP A 489 -24.27 25.70 -11.40
CA ASP A 489 -23.94 27.13 -11.29
C ASP A 489 -23.34 27.57 -9.94
N LYS A 490 -22.91 26.64 -9.06
CA LYS A 490 -22.32 26.97 -7.76
C LYS A 490 -20.80 26.91 -7.72
N LEU A 491 -20.17 26.28 -8.71
CA LEU A 491 -18.72 26.09 -8.75
C LEU A 491 -18.09 27.09 -9.72
N HIS A 492 -17.25 27.98 -9.19
CA HIS A 492 -16.45 28.94 -9.94
C HIS A 492 -14.98 28.69 -9.64
N ILE A 493 -14.28 28.06 -10.57
CA ILE A 493 -12.91 27.57 -10.39
C ILE A 493 -11.98 28.25 -11.40
N TRP A 494 -10.80 28.65 -10.98
CA TRP A 494 -9.79 29.20 -11.88
C TRP A 494 -8.38 28.71 -11.54
N VAL A 495 -7.48 28.62 -12.52
CA VAL A 495 -6.09 28.19 -12.31
C VAL A 495 -5.18 28.73 -13.41
N GLY A 496 -3.89 28.92 -13.13
CA GLY A 496 -2.92 29.28 -14.16
C GLY A 496 -2.57 28.07 -15.03
N THR A 497 -2.30 28.24 -16.32
CA THR A 497 -1.91 27.08 -17.17
C THR A 497 -0.47 26.63 -16.95
N GLN A 498 0.33 27.38 -16.18
CA GLN A 498 1.70 27.06 -15.80
C GLN A 498 1.80 27.11 -14.26
N ASP A 499 0.84 26.46 -13.60
CA ASP A 499 0.76 26.46 -12.13
C ASP A 499 2.06 25.88 -11.54
N THR A 500 2.66 26.61 -10.61
CA THR A 500 3.96 26.29 -9.99
C THR A 500 4.03 24.89 -9.41
N TYR A 501 2.89 24.28 -9.04
CA TYR A 501 2.78 22.96 -8.44
C TYR A 501 2.02 21.97 -9.33
N TYR A 502 1.86 22.28 -10.63
CA TYR A 502 1.18 21.45 -11.62
C TYR A 502 -0.29 21.14 -11.30
N LEU A 503 -0.94 21.95 -10.45
CA LEU A 503 -2.32 21.73 -10.00
C LEU A 503 -3.37 21.94 -11.11
N ASN A 504 -2.97 22.59 -12.21
CA ASN A 504 -3.83 22.83 -13.36
C ASN A 504 -4.33 21.55 -14.04
N GLU A 505 -3.54 20.47 -14.00
CA GLU A 505 -3.91 19.18 -14.60
C GLU A 505 -5.06 18.52 -13.82
N GLY A 506 -4.99 18.54 -12.48
CA GLY A 506 -6.09 18.07 -11.62
C GLY A 506 -7.38 18.88 -11.81
N VAL A 507 -7.28 20.20 -11.99
CA VAL A 507 -8.45 21.05 -12.32
C VAL A 507 -9.03 20.68 -13.69
N LYS A 508 -8.18 20.38 -14.68
CA LYS A 508 -8.63 19.99 -16.02
C LYS A 508 -9.33 18.63 -16.01
N ALA A 509 -8.78 17.64 -15.30
CA ALA A 509 -9.41 16.33 -15.13
C ALA A 509 -10.77 16.44 -14.42
N PHE A 510 -10.85 17.26 -13.37
CA PHE A 510 -12.12 17.54 -12.69
C PHE A 510 -13.15 18.22 -13.60
N GLN A 511 -12.75 19.20 -14.41
CA GLN A 511 -13.63 19.80 -15.43
C GLN A 511 -14.18 18.73 -16.37
N ASP A 512 -13.32 17.86 -16.91
CA ASP A 512 -13.74 16.82 -17.85
C ASP A 512 -14.75 15.85 -17.21
N THR A 513 -14.58 15.51 -15.93
CA THR A 513 -15.57 14.74 -15.17
C THR A 513 -16.90 15.47 -15.02
N VAL A 514 -16.90 16.75 -14.65
CA VAL A 514 -18.13 17.56 -14.52
C VAL A 514 -18.87 17.68 -15.86
N GLU A 515 -18.15 17.96 -16.95
CA GLU A 515 -18.75 18.09 -18.29
C GLU A 515 -19.31 16.75 -18.79
N ARG A 516 -18.60 15.64 -18.56
CA ARG A 516 -19.05 14.29 -18.88
C ARG A 516 -20.32 13.91 -18.13
N LEU A 517 -20.37 14.13 -16.82
CA LEU A 517 -21.51 13.76 -15.98
C LEU A 517 -22.75 14.65 -16.25
N SER A 518 -22.52 15.93 -16.51
CA SER A 518 -23.61 16.89 -16.77
C SER A 518 -24.10 16.92 -18.21
N GLY A 519 -23.27 16.47 -19.16
CA GLY A 519 -23.50 16.64 -20.60
C GLY A 519 -23.43 18.12 -21.04
N SER A 520 -22.77 18.99 -20.28
CA SER A 520 -22.72 20.43 -20.54
C SER A 520 -21.40 21.08 -20.13
N THR A 521 -20.87 21.95 -21.00
CA THR A 521 -19.72 22.81 -20.72
C THR A 521 -20.07 24.05 -19.88
N ASN A 522 -21.36 24.28 -19.60
CA ASN A 522 -21.85 25.46 -18.90
C ASN A 522 -22.43 25.11 -17.51
N TYR A 523 -22.11 23.92 -16.98
CA TYR A 523 -22.62 23.48 -15.67
C TYR A 523 -21.92 24.19 -14.49
N ALA A 524 -20.64 24.51 -14.66
CA ALA A 524 -19.76 25.19 -13.72
C ALA A 524 -18.83 26.12 -14.51
N THR A 525 -18.20 27.08 -13.84
CA THR A 525 -17.26 28.00 -14.48
C THR A 525 -15.82 27.55 -14.23
N PHE A 526 -15.05 27.38 -15.31
CA PHE A 526 -13.62 27.10 -15.27
C PHE A 526 -12.86 28.19 -16.03
N THR A 527 -11.92 28.88 -15.38
CA THR A 527 -11.12 29.95 -16.00
C THR A 527 -9.63 29.64 -15.93
N TYR A 528 -8.97 29.59 -17.08
CA TYR A 528 -7.55 29.30 -17.19
C TYR A 528 -6.75 30.55 -17.54
N GLY A 529 -5.74 30.88 -16.73
CA GLY A 529 -4.82 32.00 -16.94
C GLY A 529 -3.63 31.59 -17.81
N PRO A 530 -3.54 32.00 -19.09
CA PRO A 530 -2.47 31.53 -19.98
C PRO A 530 -1.09 31.97 -19.50
N GLY A 531 -0.20 31.00 -19.30
CA GLY A 531 1.16 31.19 -18.81
C GLY A 531 1.25 31.64 -17.35
N GLN A 532 0.14 31.72 -16.63
CA GLN A 532 0.12 32.26 -15.27
C GLN A 532 0.55 31.18 -14.26
N PRO A 533 1.27 31.57 -13.18
CA PRO A 533 1.75 30.66 -12.16
C PRO A 533 0.67 30.32 -11.13
N HIS A 534 1.08 29.57 -10.11
CA HIS A 534 0.28 29.39 -8.90
C HIS A 534 -0.03 30.74 -8.26
N GLY A 535 -1.25 30.93 -7.75
CA GLY A 535 -1.73 32.23 -7.30
C GLY A 535 -2.49 33.05 -8.33
N TYR A 536 -2.61 32.58 -9.59
CA TYR A 536 -3.37 33.27 -10.64
C TYR A 536 -4.82 33.59 -10.21
N THR A 537 -5.30 34.79 -10.52
CA THR A 537 -6.72 35.15 -10.34
C THR A 537 -7.25 35.89 -11.56
N PRO A 538 -8.50 35.60 -12.02
CA PRO A 538 -9.14 36.37 -13.08
C PRO A 538 -9.64 37.74 -12.61
N TYR A 539 -9.65 37.98 -11.30
CA TYR A 539 -10.14 39.23 -10.72
C TYR A 539 -9.03 40.27 -10.64
N ALA A 540 -9.35 41.50 -11.06
CA ALA A 540 -8.42 42.63 -10.94
C ALA A 540 -8.11 43.00 -9.47
N SER A 541 -8.98 42.63 -8.53
CA SER A 541 -8.81 42.87 -7.09
C SER A 541 -9.74 41.99 -6.25
N THR A 542 -9.46 41.82 -4.96
CA THR A 542 -10.34 41.11 -4.02
C THR A 542 -11.72 41.77 -3.92
N GLN A 543 -11.80 43.10 -4.04
CA GLN A 543 -13.04 43.87 -4.05
C GLN A 543 -13.94 43.52 -5.23
N ALA A 544 -13.35 43.30 -6.41
CA ALA A 544 -14.09 42.87 -7.60
C ALA A 544 -14.71 41.49 -7.37
N MET A 545 -13.92 40.54 -6.85
CA MET A 545 -14.42 39.20 -6.50
C MET A 545 -15.56 39.25 -5.48
N LEU A 546 -15.39 40.03 -4.39
CA LEU A 546 -16.42 40.18 -3.37
C LEU A 546 -17.70 40.87 -3.90
N THR A 547 -17.55 41.77 -4.86
CA THR A 547 -18.70 42.39 -5.55
C THR A 547 -19.45 41.35 -6.38
N ASP A 548 -18.75 40.50 -7.13
CA ASP A 548 -19.36 39.42 -7.91
C ASP A 548 -20.03 38.37 -7.03
N ILE A 549 -19.41 38.00 -5.90
CA ILE A 549 -20.01 37.13 -4.89
C ILE A 549 -21.31 37.76 -4.34
N ALA A 550 -21.28 39.04 -3.98
CA ALA A 550 -22.47 39.73 -3.49
C ALA A 550 -23.60 39.82 -4.53
N ASN A 551 -23.24 40.06 -5.79
CA ASN A 551 -24.17 40.06 -6.92
C ASN A 551 -24.78 38.67 -7.13
N TYR A 552 -23.96 37.62 -7.06
CA TYR A 552 -24.41 36.23 -7.15
C TYR A 552 -25.42 35.91 -6.04
N ILE A 553 -25.09 36.22 -4.78
CA ILE A 553 -25.99 35.99 -3.63
C ILE A 553 -27.31 36.73 -3.83
N THR A 554 -27.26 37.97 -4.32
CA THR A 554 -28.46 38.76 -4.61
C THR A 554 -29.32 38.11 -5.70
N ALA A 555 -28.69 37.66 -6.79
CA ALA A 555 -29.39 37.00 -7.90
C ALA A 555 -30.02 35.65 -7.51
N HIS A 556 -29.45 34.97 -6.50
CA HIS A 556 -29.92 33.67 -6.02
C HIS A 556 -30.72 33.76 -4.70
N THR A 557 -31.08 34.97 -4.27
CA THR A 557 -31.92 35.16 -3.08
C THR A 557 -33.33 34.65 -3.36
N PRO A 558 -33.84 33.67 -2.60
CA PRO A 558 -35.18 33.17 -2.80
C PRO A 558 -36.22 34.23 -2.40
N PRO A 559 -37.41 34.22 -3.01
CA PRO A 559 -38.57 34.98 -2.55
C PRO A 559 -38.76 34.94 -1.04
N ALA A 560 -39.17 36.07 -0.46
CA ALA A 560 -39.41 36.17 0.97
C ALA A 560 -40.41 35.11 1.46
N GLY A 561 -40.05 34.40 2.54
CA GLY A 561 -40.88 33.33 3.11
C GLY A 561 -40.76 31.96 2.44
N GLN A 562 -40.02 31.84 1.33
CA GLN A 562 -39.74 30.53 0.74
C GLN A 562 -38.73 29.76 1.61
N PRO A 563 -39.05 28.53 2.07
CA PRO A 563 -38.11 27.70 2.81
C PRO A 563 -36.95 27.26 1.93
N ASP A 564 -35.79 27.01 2.54
CA ASP A 564 -34.69 26.35 1.84
C ASP A 564 -35.08 24.92 1.48
N PRO A 565 -34.62 24.39 0.33
CA PRO A 565 -34.80 22.98 0.01
C PRO A 565 -34.12 22.11 1.08
N ASP A 566 -34.72 20.97 1.43
CA ASP A 566 -34.06 19.98 2.27
C ASP A 566 -32.98 19.27 1.44
N LEU A 567 -31.73 19.64 1.69
CA LEU A 567 -30.55 19.08 1.05
C LEU A 567 -29.78 18.12 1.97
N SER A 568 -30.39 17.70 3.09
CA SER A 568 -29.72 16.83 4.05
C SER A 568 -29.22 15.53 3.41
N ALA A 569 -29.97 14.95 2.48
CA ALA A 569 -29.56 13.73 1.76
C ALA A 569 -28.32 13.91 0.86
N ALA A 570 -27.97 15.14 0.49
CA ALA A 570 -26.79 15.46 -0.31
C ALA A 570 -25.55 15.78 0.54
N ARG A 571 -25.68 15.80 1.88
CA ARG A 571 -24.54 16.02 2.77
C ARG A 571 -23.61 14.81 2.77
N GLY A 572 -22.35 15.03 2.40
CA GLY A 572 -21.25 14.06 2.46
C GLY A 572 -20.27 14.32 3.60
N ASN A 573 -19.24 13.48 3.68
CA ASN A 573 -18.13 13.56 4.65
C ASN A 573 -18.60 13.79 6.11
N ARG A 574 -19.68 13.14 6.56
CA ARG A 574 -20.08 13.17 7.98
C ARG A 574 -19.15 12.27 8.78
N TRP A 575 -18.93 12.56 10.06
CA TRP A 575 -18.08 11.68 10.88
C TRP A 575 -18.59 10.23 10.90
N ALA A 576 -19.90 10.04 10.86
CA ALA A 576 -20.51 8.70 10.79
C ALA A 576 -20.27 7.95 9.47
N ASP A 577 -19.92 8.68 8.40
CA ASP A 577 -19.68 8.12 7.06
C ASP A 577 -18.18 7.86 6.80
N VAL A 578 -17.30 8.44 7.63
CA VAL A 578 -15.86 8.25 7.53
C VAL A 578 -15.50 6.82 7.90
N SER A 579 -14.91 6.07 6.97
CA SER A 579 -14.41 4.71 7.19
C SER A 579 -12.92 4.70 7.56
N GLY A 580 -12.40 3.59 8.08
CA GLY A 580 -10.96 3.44 8.36
C GLY A 580 -10.48 4.18 9.62
N HIS A 581 -11.40 4.51 10.54
CA HIS A 581 -11.11 5.16 11.82
C HIS A 581 -10.50 4.22 12.87
N SER A 582 -10.49 2.91 12.67
CA SER A 582 -9.71 2.00 13.50
C SER A 582 -8.33 1.83 12.88
N CYS A 583 -7.26 1.82 13.69
CA CYS A 583 -5.95 1.38 13.22
C CYS A 583 -6.16 0.07 12.47
N ALA A 584 -5.68 0.00 11.22
CA ALA A 584 -5.83 -1.20 10.42
C ALA A 584 -5.42 -2.40 11.29
N THR A 585 -6.39 -3.21 11.72
CA THR A 585 -6.09 -4.31 12.62
C THR A 585 -5.23 -5.26 11.83
N ARG A 586 -3.99 -5.48 12.28
CA ARG A 586 -3.10 -6.53 11.73
C ARG A 586 -3.94 -7.78 11.51
N THR A 587 -4.29 -8.10 10.27
CA THR A 587 -4.54 -9.49 9.94
C THR A 587 -3.23 -10.18 10.32
N PRO A 588 -3.22 -11.19 11.20
CA PRO A 588 -1.98 -11.89 11.48
C PRO A 588 -1.50 -12.44 10.16
N ALA A 589 -0.38 -11.92 9.64
CA ALA A 589 0.24 -12.52 8.49
C ALA A 589 0.55 -13.97 8.87
N HIS A 590 0.01 -14.91 8.10
CA HIS A 590 0.27 -16.33 8.25
C HIS A 590 1.12 -16.78 7.06
N PRO A 591 2.47 -16.73 7.16
CA PRO A 591 3.33 -17.21 6.11
C PRO A 591 3.05 -18.69 5.82
N ALA A 592 3.07 -19.06 4.53
CA ALA A 592 2.88 -20.43 4.09
C ALA A 592 4.06 -20.89 3.25
N ILE A 593 4.43 -22.16 3.37
CA ILE A 593 5.45 -22.79 2.52
C ILE A 593 4.73 -23.52 1.38
N THR A 594 5.14 -23.23 0.15
CA THR A 594 4.69 -23.95 -1.06
C THR A 594 5.87 -24.67 -1.72
N GLY A 595 5.60 -25.70 -2.51
CA GLY A 595 6.62 -26.54 -3.16
C GLY A 595 6.60 -27.99 -2.68
N ALA A 596 7.33 -28.86 -3.37
CA ALA A 596 7.38 -30.28 -3.00
C ALA A 596 8.25 -30.49 -1.75
N ALA A 597 7.71 -31.17 -0.74
CA ALA A 597 8.40 -31.50 0.50
C ALA A 597 9.35 -32.71 0.33
N ALA A 598 10.26 -32.66 -0.64
CA ALA A 598 11.22 -33.73 -0.94
C ALA A 598 12.64 -33.17 -1.11
N VAL A 599 13.67 -33.91 -0.71
CA VAL A 599 15.08 -33.47 -0.84
C VAL A 599 15.40 -32.99 -2.25
N GLY A 600 16.08 -31.84 -2.37
CA GLY A 600 16.46 -31.24 -3.64
C GLY A 600 15.31 -30.52 -4.35
N SER A 601 14.14 -30.40 -3.74
CA SER A 601 13.05 -29.54 -4.21
C SER A 601 13.21 -28.12 -3.66
N THR A 602 12.78 -27.14 -4.45
CA THR A 602 12.69 -25.74 -4.04
C THR A 602 11.36 -25.50 -3.35
N LEU A 603 11.45 -24.99 -2.12
CA LEU A 603 10.34 -24.44 -1.35
C LEU A 603 10.28 -22.93 -1.60
N THR A 604 9.07 -22.39 -1.67
CA THR A 604 8.81 -20.96 -1.85
C THR A 604 7.98 -20.46 -0.68
N ALA A 605 8.46 -19.40 -0.03
CA ALA A 605 7.73 -18.72 1.02
C ALA A 605 6.66 -17.81 0.40
N ASN A 606 5.41 -18.00 0.83
CA ASN A 606 4.36 -17.01 0.68
C ASN A 606 4.32 -16.19 1.98
N PRO A 607 4.54 -14.86 1.93
CA PRO A 607 4.55 -14.02 3.13
C PRO A 607 3.20 -13.96 3.86
N GLY A 608 2.09 -14.28 3.21
CA GLY A 608 0.73 -14.16 3.76
C GLY A 608 0.17 -12.74 3.60
N ASP A 609 -0.91 -12.44 4.32
CA ASP A 609 -1.58 -11.14 4.27
C ASP A 609 -0.85 -10.12 5.14
N TRP A 610 -0.22 -9.13 4.49
CA TRP A 610 0.39 -7.98 5.12
C TRP A 610 -0.23 -6.70 4.59
N ASP A 611 -0.04 -5.58 5.29
CA ASP A 611 -0.27 -4.26 4.71
C ASP A 611 0.50 -4.15 3.38
N SER A 612 -0.14 -3.53 2.40
CA SER A 612 0.49 -3.26 1.11
C SER A 612 1.70 -2.33 1.27
N GLY A 613 2.64 -2.41 0.32
CA GLY A 613 3.89 -1.64 0.36
C GLY A 613 4.94 -2.10 1.40
N MET A 614 4.76 -3.27 2.04
CA MET A 614 5.74 -3.88 2.95
C MET A 614 6.95 -4.46 2.20
N ALA A 615 8.15 -4.26 2.75
CA ALA A 615 9.35 -4.98 2.36
C ALA A 615 9.52 -6.24 3.21
N PHE A 616 9.87 -7.37 2.58
CA PHE A 616 10.01 -8.66 3.26
C PHE A 616 11.45 -9.14 3.29
N SER A 617 11.87 -9.66 4.45
CA SER A 617 13.07 -10.48 4.59
C SER A 617 12.68 -11.86 5.13
N TYR A 618 13.48 -12.87 4.80
CA TYR A 618 13.19 -14.27 5.10
C TYR A 618 14.34 -14.87 5.90
N GLN A 619 14.01 -15.82 6.77
CA GLN A 619 14.98 -16.70 7.40
C GLN A 619 14.36 -18.09 7.49
N TRP A 620 14.89 -19.04 6.72
CA TRP A 620 14.51 -20.45 6.81
C TRP A 620 15.15 -21.08 8.05
N LYS A 621 14.40 -21.97 8.69
CA LYS A 621 14.79 -22.62 9.94
C LYS A 621 14.58 -24.12 9.86
N ARG A 622 15.46 -24.87 10.51
CA ARG A 622 15.37 -26.32 10.73
C ARG A 622 15.22 -26.55 12.23
N ASP A 623 14.10 -27.16 12.64
CA ASP A 623 13.75 -27.38 14.05
C ASP A 623 13.87 -26.10 14.91
N GLY A 624 13.47 -24.96 14.32
CA GLY A 624 13.53 -23.64 14.96
C GLY A 624 14.89 -22.94 14.92
N ALA A 625 15.98 -23.63 14.55
CA ALA A 625 17.31 -23.02 14.38
C ALA A 625 17.47 -22.44 12.96
N ALA A 626 18.10 -21.27 12.84
CA ALA A 626 18.37 -20.65 11.54
C ALA A 626 19.26 -21.55 10.68
N ILE A 627 18.91 -21.70 9.40
CA ILE A 627 19.76 -22.34 8.40
C ILE A 627 20.66 -21.26 7.81
N ASP A 628 21.97 -21.39 8.00
CA ASP A 628 22.95 -20.39 7.56
C ASP A 628 22.82 -20.07 6.07
N GLY A 629 22.72 -18.77 5.75
CA GLY A 629 22.60 -18.26 4.37
C GLY A 629 21.24 -18.45 3.70
N ALA A 630 20.28 -19.14 4.36
CA ALA A 630 18.94 -19.35 3.81
C ALA A 630 18.02 -18.16 4.11
N THR A 631 18.27 -17.03 3.47
CA THR A 631 17.56 -15.75 3.68
C THR A 631 16.71 -15.28 2.48
N GLY A 632 16.68 -16.07 1.41
CA GLY A 632 15.86 -15.79 0.22
C GLY A 632 14.39 -16.16 0.40
N SER A 633 13.54 -15.64 -0.50
CA SER A 633 12.13 -16.04 -0.61
C SER A 633 11.92 -17.51 -1.02
N THR A 634 13.00 -18.19 -1.39
CA THR A 634 13.01 -19.62 -1.72
C THR A 634 14.13 -20.34 -0.97
N TYR A 635 13.95 -21.63 -0.76
CA TYR A 635 14.94 -22.51 -0.14
C TYR A 635 14.96 -23.86 -0.84
N THR A 636 16.14 -24.30 -1.28
CA THR A 636 16.32 -25.64 -1.83
C THR A 636 16.64 -26.60 -0.70
N THR A 637 15.76 -27.57 -0.50
CA THR A 637 15.91 -28.57 0.56
C THR A 637 17.13 -29.46 0.33
N VAL A 638 17.81 -29.81 1.41
CA VAL A 638 19.00 -30.65 1.43
C VAL A 638 18.76 -31.93 2.22
N THR A 639 19.68 -32.88 2.12
CA THR A 639 19.60 -34.15 2.86
C THR A 639 19.50 -33.96 4.37
N ALA A 640 20.11 -32.89 4.91
CA ALA A 640 20.06 -32.57 6.34
C ALA A 640 18.66 -32.10 6.81
N ASP A 641 17.73 -31.78 5.91
CA ASP A 641 16.37 -31.38 6.27
C ASP A 641 15.42 -32.56 6.46
N VAL A 642 15.81 -33.75 6.01
CA VAL A 642 14.97 -34.95 6.07
C VAL A 642 14.52 -35.17 7.51
N THR A 643 13.22 -35.41 7.71
CA THR A 643 12.56 -35.62 9.02
C THR A 643 12.61 -34.44 10.00
N HIS A 644 13.21 -33.31 9.64
CA HIS A 644 13.22 -32.10 10.45
C HIS A 644 12.06 -31.18 10.03
N ALA A 645 11.59 -30.36 10.97
CA ALA A 645 10.58 -29.33 10.72
C ALA A 645 11.24 -28.12 10.05
N ILE A 646 10.92 -27.90 8.78
CA ILE A 646 11.31 -26.71 8.04
C ILE A 646 10.24 -25.64 8.21
N THR A 647 10.64 -24.47 8.70
CA THR A 647 9.78 -23.28 8.81
C THR A 647 10.46 -22.11 8.13
N VAL A 648 9.69 -21.10 7.74
CA VAL A 648 10.23 -19.81 7.30
C VAL A 648 9.71 -18.71 8.21
N ALA A 649 10.63 -17.92 8.77
CA ALA A 649 10.32 -16.67 9.43
C ALA A 649 10.32 -15.56 8.37
N VAL A 650 9.19 -14.86 8.23
CA VAL A 650 9.02 -13.72 7.35
C VAL A 650 8.94 -12.47 8.20
N THR A 651 9.87 -11.55 7.98
CA THR A 651 9.88 -10.24 8.65
C THR A 651 9.41 -9.18 7.66
N GLY A 652 8.25 -8.58 7.94
CA GLY A 652 7.73 -7.43 7.22
C GLY A 652 8.21 -6.12 7.84
N ALA A 653 8.62 -5.18 6.99
CA ALA A 653 9.04 -3.83 7.36
C ALA A 653 8.41 -2.78 6.44
N LYS A 654 7.83 -1.73 7.02
CA LYS A 654 7.31 -0.54 6.31
C LYS A 654 7.72 0.70 7.08
N LEU A 655 8.02 1.78 6.37
CA LEU A 655 8.53 3.01 6.98
C LEU A 655 7.54 3.60 7.99
N GLY A 656 8.00 3.83 9.22
CA GLY A 656 7.15 4.32 10.32
C GLY A 656 6.36 3.25 11.06
N TYR A 657 6.52 1.97 10.71
CA TYR A 657 5.88 0.81 11.35
C TYR A 657 6.90 -0.08 12.04
N ASP A 658 6.54 -0.66 13.18
CA ASP A 658 7.38 -1.66 13.85
C ASP A 658 7.55 -2.90 12.97
N THR A 659 8.79 -3.38 12.83
CA THR A 659 9.06 -4.63 12.13
C THR A 659 8.39 -5.78 12.85
N THR A 660 7.71 -6.64 12.10
CA THR A 660 7.04 -7.81 12.67
C THR A 660 7.56 -9.06 12.01
N THR A 661 7.83 -10.10 12.80
CA THR A 661 8.23 -11.41 12.28
C THR A 661 7.12 -12.42 12.54
N GLN A 662 6.67 -13.10 11.50
CA GLN A 662 5.76 -14.24 11.60
C GLN A 662 6.45 -15.49 11.07
N THR A 663 6.16 -16.64 11.67
CA THR A 663 6.76 -17.92 11.24
C THR A 663 5.66 -18.80 10.66
N SER A 664 5.95 -19.47 9.55
CA SER A 664 5.02 -20.40 8.92
C SER A 664 4.74 -21.62 9.79
N ASP A 665 3.67 -22.35 9.46
CA ASP A 665 3.52 -23.73 9.91
C ASP A 665 4.71 -24.59 9.42
N PRO A 666 5.09 -25.64 10.16
CA PRO A 666 6.21 -26.50 9.81
C PRO A 666 5.90 -27.42 8.62
N LEU A 667 6.84 -27.52 7.69
CA LEU A 667 6.86 -28.49 6.59
C LEU A 667 7.94 -29.54 6.85
N THR A 668 7.58 -30.82 6.86
CA THR A 668 8.56 -31.90 7.02
C THR A 668 9.08 -32.38 5.67
N VAL A 669 10.40 -32.34 5.46
CA VAL A 669 11.01 -32.81 4.21
C VAL A 669 11.11 -34.33 4.21
N THR A 670 10.63 -34.94 3.13
CA THR A 670 10.73 -36.38 2.89
C THR A 670 11.96 -36.74 2.05
N PRO A 671 12.52 -37.95 2.19
CA PRO A 671 13.59 -38.41 1.31
C PRO A 671 13.14 -38.39 -0.15
N LYS A 672 14.00 -37.88 -1.06
CA LYS A 672 13.78 -38.06 -2.50
C LYS A 672 14.08 -39.51 -2.87
N THR A 673 13.05 -40.36 -2.90
CA THR A 673 13.19 -41.74 -3.34
C THR A 673 13.05 -41.84 -4.86
N SER A 674 14.10 -42.23 -5.56
CA SER A 674 13.99 -42.81 -6.90
C SER A 674 14.09 -44.33 -6.78
N SER A 675 12.98 -45.03 -6.90
CA SER A 675 12.99 -46.49 -7.04
C SER A 675 13.09 -46.86 -8.52
N VAL A 676 14.12 -47.61 -8.88
CA VAL A 676 14.11 -48.43 -10.09
C VAL A 676 13.97 -49.88 -9.63
N SER A 677 12.90 -50.54 -10.04
CA SER A 677 12.81 -51.99 -9.98
C SER A 677 13.68 -52.57 -11.08
N GLY A 678 14.71 -53.32 -10.71
CA GLY A 678 15.32 -54.31 -11.60
C GLY A 678 14.59 -55.63 -11.43
N SER A 679 13.95 -56.14 -12.48
CA SER A 679 13.52 -57.54 -12.50
C SER A 679 14.71 -58.42 -12.86
N VAL A 680 15.09 -59.35 -11.99
CA VAL A 680 15.64 -60.62 -12.46
C VAL A 680 14.43 -61.48 -12.82
N GLY A 681 14.28 -61.77 -14.11
CA GLY A 681 13.21 -62.59 -14.65
C GLY A 681 13.77 -63.70 -15.52
N GLY A 682 13.11 -64.86 -15.51
CA GLY A 682 13.27 -65.90 -16.50
C GLY A 682 11.97 -66.04 -17.29
N SER A 683 12.06 -66.25 -18.60
CA SER A 683 10.90 -66.61 -19.41
C SER A 683 10.74 -68.14 -19.45
N VAL A 684 9.52 -68.61 -19.28
CA VAL A 684 9.15 -70.00 -19.59
C VAL A 684 8.51 -69.99 -20.97
N PRO A 685 9.12 -70.63 -22.00
CA PRO A 685 8.50 -70.71 -23.31
C PRO A 685 7.24 -71.57 -23.24
N ALA A 686 6.22 -71.22 -24.03
CA ALA A 686 5.02 -72.05 -24.19
C ALA A 686 5.44 -73.46 -24.62
N THR A 687 5.26 -74.43 -23.73
CA THR A 687 5.68 -75.81 -23.92
C THR A 687 4.47 -76.71 -23.71
N LEU A 688 4.15 -77.50 -24.74
CA LEU A 688 3.21 -78.60 -24.66
C LEU A 688 3.89 -79.84 -25.25
N SER A 689 4.23 -80.79 -24.40
CA SER A 689 4.99 -81.98 -24.80
C SER A 689 4.34 -83.23 -24.24
N LEU A 690 4.16 -84.22 -25.12
CA LEU A 690 3.67 -85.55 -24.82
C LEU A 690 4.71 -86.56 -25.31
N THR A 691 5.26 -87.34 -24.39
CA THR A 691 6.17 -88.45 -24.74
C THR A 691 5.53 -89.77 -24.32
N LEU A 692 5.32 -90.68 -25.26
CA LEU A 692 4.80 -92.01 -24.98
C LEU A 692 5.95 -92.97 -24.64
N GLY A 693 5.69 -93.88 -23.70
CA GLY A 693 6.55 -95.00 -23.38
C GLY A 693 6.56 -96.06 -24.49
N ALA A 694 7.24 -97.18 -24.23
CA ALA A 694 7.29 -98.29 -25.18
C ALA A 694 5.86 -98.80 -25.51
N PRO A 695 5.59 -99.25 -26.76
CA PRO A 695 4.29 -99.78 -27.13
C PRO A 695 3.83 -100.89 -26.17
N ALA A 696 2.59 -100.81 -25.70
CA ALA A 696 2.00 -101.84 -24.84
C ALA A 696 1.76 -103.13 -25.64
N SER A 697 2.01 -104.28 -25.02
CA SER A 697 1.78 -105.59 -25.63
C SER A 697 0.92 -106.44 -24.70
N PHE A 698 -0.15 -107.02 -25.26
CA PHE A 698 -1.01 -107.97 -24.55
C PHE A 698 -0.38 -109.37 -24.40
N GLY A 699 0.77 -109.61 -25.06
CA GLY A 699 1.31 -110.95 -25.24
C GLY A 699 0.47 -111.79 -26.21
N ALA A 700 0.53 -113.11 -26.07
CA ALA A 700 -0.20 -114.03 -26.95
C ALA A 700 -1.65 -114.20 -26.50
N PHE A 701 -2.61 -113.97 -27.42
CA PHE A 701 -3.99 -114.36 -27.23
C PHE A 701 -4.15 -115.88 -27.34
N THR A 702 -5.02 -116.47 -26.52
CA THR A 702 -5.21 -117.92 -26.43
C THR A 702 -6.55 -118.30 -27.08
N PRO A 703 -6.55 -119.04 -28.21
CA PRO A 703 -7.80 -119.47 -28.84
C PRO A 703 -8.64 -120.36 -27.92
N GLY A 704 -9.96 -120.18 -27.93
CA GLY A 704 -10.90 -121.02 -27.16
C GLY A 704 -11.05 -120.66 -25.69
N LEU A 705 -10.42 -119.58 -25.21
CA LEU A 705 -10.47 -119.16 -23.81
C LEU A 705 -11.05 -117.74 -23.70
N MET A 706 -12.17 -117.60 -22.98
CA MET A 706 -12.69 -116.29 -22.59
C MET A 706 -11.72 -115.63 -21.61
N LYS A 707 -11.17 -114.48 -21.96
CA LYS A 707 -10.23 -113.74 -21.10
C LYS A 707 -10.14 -112.26 -21.49
N ASP A 708 -10.09 -111.40 -20.47
CA ASP A 708 -9.65 -110.02 -20.62
C ASP A 708 -8.12 -109.93 -20.56
N TYR A 709 -7.54 -109.42 -21.63
CA TYR A 709 -6.11 -109.14 -21.71
C TYR A 709 -5.89 -107.68 -21.38
N THR A 710 -4.98 -107.40 -20.44
CA THR A 710 -4.62 -106.03 -20.05
C THR A 710 -3.15 -105.77 -20.38
N ALA A 711 -2.86 -104.61 -20.94
CA ALA A 711 -1.50 -104.13 -21.17
C ALA A 711 -1.42 -102.64 -20.82
N THR A 712 -0.24 -102.17 -20.40
CA THR A 712 -0.06 -100.77 -20.00
C THR A 712 1.14 -100.15 -20.68
N THR A 713 1.07 -98.86 -20.97
CA THR A 713 2.23 -98.01 -21.24
C THR A 713 2.14 -96.72 -20.42
N SER A 714 3.18 -95.89 -20.48
CA SER A 714 3.22 -94.59 -19.82
C SER A 714 3.17 -93.46 -20.84
N ALA A 715 2.74 -92.29 -20.40
CA ALA A 715 2.87 -91.04 -21.11
C ALA A 715 3.39 -89.98 -20.15
N THR A 716 4.47 -89.30 -20.52
CA THR A 716 4.99 -88.15 -19.77
C THR A 716 4.47 -86.87 -20.39
N VAL A 717 3.83 -86.04 -19.57
CA VAL A 717 3.21 -84.76 -19.97
C VAL A 717 3.96 -83.59 -19.34
N VAL A 718 4.34 -82.63 -20.17
CA VAL A 718 4.83 -81.31 -19.76
C VAL A 718 3.93 -80.25 -20.41
N SER A 719 3.33 -79.39 -19.60
CA SER A 719 2.54 -78.24 -20.05
C SER A 719 2.88 -77.01 -19.23
N THR A 720 3.16 -75.90 -19.90
CA THR A 720 3.28 -74.58 -19.25
C THR A 720 2.00 -73.77 -19.33
N ALA A 721 0.95 -74.30 -19.97
CA ALA A 721 -0.34 -73.66 -20.17
C ALA A 721 -1.23 -73.70 -18.92
N GLY A 722 -2.24 -72.82 -18.88
CA GLY A 722 -3.21 -72.77 -17.78
C GLY A 722 -4.06 -74.03 -17.65
N ASP A 723 -4.25 -74.75 -18.76
CA ASP A 723 -4.94 -76.04 -18.82
C ASP A 723 -4.28 -77.01 -19.83
N ALA A 724 -4.53 -78.30 -19.66
CA ALA A 724 -4.20 -79.31 -20.68
C ALA A 724 -5.17 -80.50 -20.62
N SER A 725 -5.41 -81.14 -21.77
CA SER A 725 -6.23 -82.34 -21.89
C SER A 725 -5.56 -83.37 -22.79
N LEU A 726 -5.54 -84.63 -22.34
CA LEU A 726 -5.02 -85.78 -23.07
C LEU A 726 -6.18 -86.64 -23.56
N THR A 727 -6.22 -86.84 -24.87
CA THR A 727 -7.26 -87.64 -25.55
C THR A 727 -6.62 -88.72 -26.41
N VAL A 728 -7.39 -89.75 -26.75
CA VAL A 728 -7.01 -90.78 -27.71
C VAL A 728 -8.01 -90.79 -28.86
N SER A 729 -7.52 -91.02 -30.08
CA SER A 729 -8.37 -91.33 -31.23
C SER A 729 -9.28 -92.53 -30.93
N ASP A 730 -10.43 -92.62 -31.59
CA ASP A 730 -11.35 -93.77 -31.45
C ASP A 730 -10.58 -95.11 -31.51
N PRO A 731 -10.57 -95.89 -30.41
CA PRO A 731 -9.78 -97.11 -30.34
C PRO A 731 -10.16 -98.18 -31.37
N GLY A 732 -11.43 -98.25 -31.79
CA GLY A 732 -11.91 -99.28 -32.71
C GLY A 732 -11.55 -100.72 -32.26
N HIS A 733 -11.17 -101.57 -33.21
CA HIS A 733 -10.84 -102.98 -32.96
C HIS A 733 -9.39 -103.28 -33.33
N LEU A 734 -8.72 -104.20 -32.62
CA LEU A 734 -7.44 -104.75 -33.07
C LEU A 734 -7.66 -105.60 -34.32
N THR A 735 -6.74 -105.51 -35.28
CA THR A 735 -6.87 -106.21 -36.56
C THR A 735 -5.64 -107.05 -36.90
N ASN A 736 -5.86 -108.19 -37.52
CA ASN A 736 -4.83 -109.02 -38.15
C ASN A 736 -5.14 -109.07 -39.66
N GLY A 737 -4.46 -108.21 -40.43
CA GLY A 737 -4.83 -107.94 -41.82
C GLY A 737 -6.21 -107.29 -41.92
N THR A 738 -7.10 -107.86 -42.75
CA THR A 738 -8.49 -107.40 -42.90
C THR A 738 -9.43 -107.94 -41.83
N PHE A 739 -8.96 -108.81 -40.94
CA PHE A 739 -9.78 -109.44 -39.90
C PHE A 739 -9.71 -108.63 -38.61
N SER A 740 -10.86 -108.25 -38.06
CA SER A 740 -10.98 -107.47 -36.82
C SER A 740 -11.52 -108.34 -35.70
N LEU A 741 -11.02 -108.14 -34.47
CA LEU A 741 -11.60 -108.80 -33.30
C LEU A 741 -13.03 -108.29 -33.05
N PRO A 742 -13.97 -109.14 -32.58
CA PRO A 742 -15.35 -108.72 -32.33
C PRO A 742 -15.48 -107.66 -31.24
N SER A 743 -14.70 -107.77 -30.15
CA SER A 743 -14.68 -106.77 -29.07
C SER A 743 -13.76 -105.60 -29.40
N ALA A 744 -14.23 -104.39 -29.16
CA ALA A 744 -13.43 -103.17 -29.34
C ALA A 744 -12.30 -103.09 -28.31
N LEU A 745 -11.18 -102.49 -28.71
CA LEU A 745 -10.08 -102.16 -27.82
C LEU A 745 -10.53 -101.06 -26.86
N GLN A 746 -10.30 -101.24 -25.56
CA GLN A 746 -10.60 -100.22 -24.57
C GLN A 746 -9.30 -99.52 -24.13
N VAL A 747 -9.37 -98.19 -23.94
CA VAL A 747 -8.25 -97.36 -23.50
C VAL A 747 -8.69 -96.50 -22.33
N ALA A 748 -7.94 -96.55 -21.23
CA ALA A 748 -8.18 -95.74 -20.05
C ALA A 748 -6.91 -95.00 -19.61
N PHE A 749 -7.08 -93.76 -19.19
CA PHE A 749 -6.02 -92.94 -18.61
C PHE A 749 -6.17 -92.88 -17.10
N SER A 750 -5.05 -92.99 -16.38
CA SER A 750 -5.01 -92.68 -14.93
C SER A 750 -5.32 -91.20 -14.65
N LYS A 751 -5.04 -90.32 -15.62
CA LYS A 751 -5.35 -88.89 -15.61
C LYS A 751 -5.41 -88.36 -17.05
N SER A 752 -6.42 -87.56 -17.37
CA SER A 752 -6.63 -87.03 -18.73
C SER A 752 -6.77 -85.50 -18.80
N ALA A 753 -6.71 -84.78 -17.67
CA ALA A 753 -6.82 -83.33 -17.66
C ALA A 753 -5.99 -82.69 -16.54
N TRP A 754 -5.54 -81.46 -16.79
CA TRP A 754 -4.81 -80.58 -15.89
C TRP A 754 -5.42 -79.18 -15.93
N ALA A 755 -5.61 -78.56 -14.76
CA ALA A 755 -6.14 -77.21 -14.62
C ALA A 755 -5.06 -76.17 -14.24
N ALA A 756 -3.79 -76.54 -14.37
CA ALA A 756 -2.62 -75.71 -14.12
C ALA A 756 -1.39 -76.29 -14.84
N PRO A 757 -0.30 -75.50 -15.00
CA PRO A 757 0.97 -76.00 -15.54
C PRO A 757 1.47 -77.24 -14.82
N VAL A 758 2.06 -78.17 -15.57
CA VAL A 758 2.56 -79.44 -15.06
C VAL A 758 3.92 -79.79 -15.69
N SER A 759 4.82 -80.37 -14.91
CA SER A 759 6.14 -80.76 -15.37
C SER A 759 6.38 -82.24 -15.14
N ASN A 760 6.61 -82.98 -16.22
CA ASN A 760 6.95 -84.41 -16.25
C ASN A 760 5.91 -85.30 -15.53
N ASP A 761 4.63 -84.95 -15.60
CA ASP A 761 3.58 -85.76 -14.99
C ASP A 761 3.43 -87.06 -15.75
N ASN A 762 3.38 -88.17 -15.03
CA ASN A 762 3.39 -89.49 -15.64
C ASN A 762 1.98 -90.08 -15.60
N VAL A 763 1.41 -90.30 -16.76
CA VAL A 763 0.09 -90.90 -16.96
C VAL A 763 0.26 -92.34 -17.38
N THR A 764 -0.23 -93.28 -16.57
CA THR A 764 -0.41 -94.67 -17.01
C THR A 764 -1.59 -94.74 -17.97
N ILE A 765 -1.35 -95.32 -19.15
CA ILE A 765 -2.36 -95.66 -20.16
C ILE A 765 -2.58 -97.17 -20.10
N THR A 766 -3.81 -97.58 -19.83
CA THR A 766 -4.20 -98.99 -19.75
C THR A 766 -5.04 -99.36 -20.95
N PHE A 767 -4.64 -100.44 -21.62
CA PHE A 767 -5.36 -101.06 -22.72
C PHE A 767 -6.01 -102.35 -22.22
N ASN A 768 -7.25 -102.58 -22.62
CA ASN A 768 -7.94 -103.84 -22.36
C ASN A 768 -8.55 -104.39 -23.66
N GLN A 769 -8.29 -105.67 -23.93
CA GLN A 769 -8.90 -106.41 -25.02
C GLN A 769 -9.57 -107.66 -24.46
N HIS A 770 -10.91 -107.69 -24.54
CA HIS A 770 -11.69 -108.89 -24.30
C HIS A 770 -11.58 -109.84 -25.50
N ILE A 771 -11.36 -111.13 -25.23
CA ILE A 771 -11.50 -112.22 -26.20
C ILE A 771 -12.50 -113.21 -25.61
N ASP A 772 -13.55 -113.52 -26.36
CA ASP A 772 -14.55 -114.50 -25.96
C ASP A 772 -14.11 -115.93 -26.29
N ALA A 773 -14.65 -116.94 -25.58
CA ALA A 773 -14.28 -118.34 -25.82
C ALA A 773 -14.62 -118.83 -27.25
N GLY A 774 -15.60 -118.19 -27.90
CA GLY A 774 -16.02 -118.47 -29.27
C GLY A 774 -15.35 -117.60 -30.35
N ASP A 775 -14.50 -116.65 -29.96
CA ASP A 775 -13.89 -115.72 -30.92
C ASP A 775 -12.85 -116.42 -31.80
N ALA A 776 -12.99 -116.25 -33.12
CA ALA A 776 -12.01 -116.75 -34.06
C ALA A 776 -10.72 -115.91 -34.01
N LEU A 777 -9.59 -116.55 -33.69
CA LEU A 777 -8.26 -115.93 -33.72
C LEU A 777 -7.44 -116.46 -34.89
N ARG A 778 -6.87 -115.55 -35.69
CA ARG A 778 -5.94 -115.85 -36.79
C ARG A 778 -4.51 -115.83 -36.29
N THR A 779 -3.69 -116.76 -36.75
CA THR A 779 -2.24 -116.73 -36.53
C THR A 779 -1.66 -115.42 -37.06
N GLY A 780 -0.84 -114.74 -36.26
CA GLY A 780 -0.22 -113.46 -36.60
C GLY A 780 -0.47 -112.38 -35.56
N ALA A 781 0.07 -111.18 -35.81
CA ALA A 781 -0.07 -110.06 -34.89
C ALA A 781 -1.39 -109.33 -35.11
N TYR A 782 -2.07 -109.03 -34.01
CA TYR A 782 -3.20 -108.11 -33.97
C TYR A 782 -2.71 -106.75 -33.50
N SER A 783 -2.97 -105.69 -34.27
CA SER A 783 -2.52 -104.34 -33.91
C SER A 783 -3.55 -103.28 -34.29
N LYS A 784 -3.42 -102.12 -33.65
CA LYS A 784 -4.14 -100.90 -33.97
C LYS A 784 -3.24 -99.72 -33.64
N THR A 785 -3.13 -98.78 -34.58
CA THR A 785 -2.45 -97.50 -34.33
C THR A 785 -3.44 -96.54 -33.69
N LEU A 786 -3.04 -95.96 -32.56
CA LEU A 786 -3.80 -94.95 -31.83
C LEU A 786 -3.01 -93.65 -31.81
N THR A 787 -3.72 -92.53 -31.99
CA THR A 787 -3.14 -91.20 -31.87
C THR A 787 -3.53 -90.62 -30.52
N PHE A 788 -2.54 -90.25 -29.73
CA PHE A 788 -2.73 -89.56 -28.46
C PHE A 788 -2.45 -88.07 -28.67
N THR A 789 -3.41 -87.23 -28.27
CA THR A 789 -3.33 -85.79 -28.48
C THR A 789 -3.39 -85.09 -27.14
N LEU A 790 -2.35 -84.31 -26.85
CA LEU A 790 -2.32 -83.36 -25.75
C LEU A 790 -2.67 -81.97 -26.30
N ALA A 791 -3.68 -81.31 -25.74
CA ALA A 791 -4.16 -80.00 -26.19
C ALA A 791 -4.44 -79.07 -25.00
N THR A 792 -4.39 -77.76 -25.24
CA THR A 792 -4.73 -76.69 -24.29
C THR A 792 -5.69 -75.70 -24.95
N THR A 793 -6.57 -75.07 -24.16
CA THR A 793 -7.42 -73.95 -24.62
C THR A 793 -6.91 -72.59 -24.16
N THR A 794 -5.94 -72.58 -23.23
CA THR A 794 -5.29 -71.39 -22.67
C THR A 794 -3.76 -71.46 -22.84
N PRO A 795 -3.26 -71.40 -24.10
CA PRO A 795 -1.85 -71.60 -24.44
C PRO A 795 -0.91 -70.50 -23.94
#